data_AF-A0A101HVZ8-F1
#
_entry.id   AF-A0A101HVZ8-F1
#
_cell.length_a   1.000
_cell.length_b   1.000
_cell.length_c   1.000
_cell.angle_alpha   90.00
_cell.angle_beta   90.00
_cell.angle_gamma   90.00
#
_symmetry.space_group_name_H-M   'P 1'
#
loop_
_entity.id
_entity.type
_entity.pdbx_description
1 polymer ?
#
loop_
_entity_poly.entity_id
_entity_poly.type
_entity_poly.pdbx_seq_one_letter_code
_entity_poly.pdbx_strand_id
1 'polypeptide(L)'
;MIADLSLIASVWLVLLCWQLVGFPLTFKLYANKAVDAGWAFGRLTTWLIISTTIWFLAHLGLPVNQPFFIYFLFIVLSVNATLFFRKQFSLVKKYFSKRWKLILTQEIIFLIFFVFLCLVRAHQPKIEGLEKFMDVGFIAGYLNSPTLPAEDIWLAGETINYYTYGHFLGAIFAQFMTVPVEVSYNLLLGMLMGMVAIQGASVTLNLSYSLRKIKTKASNFSKLNSLTGIKAAILGGVLLVLAGNGHATWYFITNGSFDGYWYPNATRFIERTIHEFPAYSFIVSDLHAHVWGMPLVLFILFNIYLWLDDLIKDSRDADLKNFKFGKQVSLLLKKFLILLDTKASAALPFLKQRLTAFSKDLKSGEKTIKNSYVKSVVLGILLGLAISTSTWDFLIYSLLLGVIGLILLMKNINYLQSLIYCAMLMIVTALVTASPWLLNFVSISEGVRWANERSPFWQLLVLWGPHVLLSILSLAAAVKLSKKNRVISARNLMIVAMVITSVILLILPELIFMKDIYPDHPRANTMFKLTFQAFMMMTLVISWLGSILGEATFRKKTTVGFQLLAKTMVVLFVVWVGYYSFFGYRDFYGRLSTYQGLDGLTWLQLDAPGDYEGILWLRENAEGRPVVLEAVGESYTTYARVSTFTGFPTVLGWRVHEWLWRGGFDIPAQRTEEVREIYENPGSVRAKQLLKKHQVKYIFIGSKEREAYSNLNYLELKELGETVFQSDETIILGVGNK
;
A
#
# COMPACT_ATOMS: atom_id res chain seq x y z
N MET A 1 -8.10 2.00 28.63
CA MET A 1 -8.05 0.55 28.35
C MET A 1 -9.42 -0.08 28.12
N ILE A 2 -10.36 -0.13 29.09
CA ILE A 2 -11.66 -0.80 28.88
C ILE A 2 -12.45 -0.17 27.71
N ALA A 3 -12.52 1.17 27.67
CA ALA A 3 -13.16 1.90 26.56
C ALA A 3 -12.51 1.58 25.20
N ASP A 4 -11.18 1.56 25.14
CA ASP A 4 -10.45 1.21 23.91
C ASP A 4 -10.72 -0.24 23.48
N LEU A 5 -10.75 -1.19 24.41
CA LEU A 5 -11.10 -2.59 24.10
C LEU A 5 -12.52 -2.70 23.54
N SER A 6 -13.48 -1.95 24.10
CA SER A 6 -14.84 -1.88 23.58
C SER A 6 -14.86 -1.29 22.16
N LEU A 7 -14.11 -0.21 21.92
CA LEU A 7 -13.99 0.42 20.60
C LEU A 7 -13.36 -0.54 19.58
N ILE A 8 -12.24 -1.19 19.94
CA ILE A 8 -11.55 -2.18 19.11
C ILE A 8 -12.50 -3.34 18.76
N ALA A 9 -13.28 -3.84 19.73
CA ALA A 9 -14.26 -4.90 19.50
C ALA A 9 -15.38 -4.46 18.54
N SER A 10 -15.94 -3.26 18.73
CA SER A 10 -16.96 -2.69 17.85
C SER A 10 -16.44 -2.51 16.41
N VAL A 11 -15.23 -1.96 16.25
CA VAL A 11 -14.57 -1.79 14.95
C VAL A 11 -14.32 -3.16 14.31
N TRP A 12 -13.87 -4.15 15.06
CA TRP A 12 -13.69 -5.52 14.55
C TRP A 12 -15.01 -6.12 14.04
N LEU A 13 -16.12 -5.92 14.75
CA LEU A 13 -17.45 -6.37 14.30
C LEU A 13 -17.86 -5.70 12.98
N VAL A 14 -17.64 -4.39 12.84
CA VAL A 14 -17.91 -3.67 11.58
C VAL A 14 -17.02 -4.21 10.46
N LEU A 15 -15.74 -4.45 10.73
CA LEU A 15 -14.83 -5.06 9.76
C LEU A 15 -15.24 -6.49 9.40
N LEU A 16 -15.83 -7.26 10.32
CA LEU A 16 -16.43 -8.55 10.00
C LEU A 16 -17.67 -8.39 9.09
N CYS A 17 -18.48 -7.35 9.28
CA CYS A 17 -19.56 -7.03 8.33
C CYS A 17 -19.00 -6.70 6.95
N TRP A 18 -17.95 -5.89 6.85
CA TRP A 18 -17.27 -5.61 5.58
C TRP A 18 -16.73 -6.89 4.92
N GLN A 19 -16.23 -7.83 5.72
CA GLN A 19 -15.80 -9.14 5.25
C GLN A 19 -16.93 -9.89 4.57
N LEU A 20 -18.10 -9.95 5.22
CA LEU A 20 -19.27 -10.68 4.73
C LEU A 20 -19.91 -10.01 3.51
N VAL A 21 -19.89 -8.68 3.42
CA VAL A 21 -20.43 -7.92 2.27
C VAL A 21 -19.58 -8.12 1.01
N GLY A 22 -18.26 -8.13 1.15
CA GLY A 22 -17.34 -8.27 0.01
C GLY A 22 -17.13 -9.72 -0.44
N PHE A 23 -17.31 -10.68 0.48
CA PHE A 23 -17.07 -12.10 0.21
C PHE A 23 -17.89 -12.69 -0.96
N PRO A 24 -19.17 -12.35 -1.19
CA PRO A 24 -19.92 -12.79 -2.37
C PRO A 24 -19.21 -12.55 -3.70
N LEU A 25 -18.61 -11.37 -3.87
CA LEU A 25 -17.87 -11.03 -5.09
C LEU A 25 -16.59 -11.86 -5.19
N THR A 26 -15.81 -11.95 -4.11
CA THR A 26 -14.57 -12.75 -4.11
C THR A 26 -14.89 -14.24 -4.31
N PHE A 27 -15.90 -14.77 -3.63
CA PHE A 27 -16.39 -16.14 -3.81
C PHE A 27 -16.81 -16.41 -5.25
N LYS A 28 -17.59 -15.53 -5.89
CA LYS A 28 -17.95 -15.68 -7.31
C LYS A 28 -16.73 -15.73 -8.23
N LEU A 29 -15.71 -14.91 -7.96
CA LEU A 29 -14.50 -14.81 -8.77
C LEU A 29 -13.48 -15.93 -8.51
N TYR A 30 -13.51 -16.56 -7.32
CA TYR A 30 -12.41 -17.38 -6.83
C TYR A 30 -12.81 -18.75 -6.23
N ALA A 31 -14.08 -19.07 -5.99
CA ALA A 31 -14.50 -20.31 -5.31
C ALA A 31 -13.98 -21.61 -5.95
N ASN A 32 -13.84 -21.63 -7.28
CA ASN A 32 -13.33 -22.79 -8.02
C ASN A 32 -11.83 -22.66 -8.38
N LYS A 33 -11.17 -21.59 -7.96
CA LYS A 33 -9.81 -21.22 -8.36
C LYS A 33 -8.86 -21.03 -7.17
N ALA A 34 -9.37 -20.86 -5.96
CA ALA A 34 -8.58 -20.63 -4.75
C ALA A 34 -9.06 -21.54 -3.61
N VAL A 35 -8.14 -21.89 -2.71
CA VAL A 35 -8.41 -22.80 -1.58
C VAL A 35 -9.41 -22.20 -0.60
N ASP A 36 -9.26 -20.90 -0.34
CA ASP A 36 -10.06 -20.10 0.58
C ASP A 36 -11.14 -19.27 -0.12
N ALA A 37 -11.37 -19.52 -1.43
CA ALA A 37 -12.36 -18.81 -2.25
C ALA A 37 -12.22 -17.26 -2.21
N GLY A 38 -11.04 -16.74 -1.89
CA GLY A 38 -10.80 -15.30 -1.74
C GLY A 38 -11.38 -14.71 -0.45
N TRP A 39 -11.59 -15.52 0.60
CA TRP A 39 -12.05 -15.06 1.91
C TRP A 39 -11.17 -13.92 2.45
N ALA A 40 -9.84 -14.05 2.44
CA ALA A 40 -8.93 -13.04 2.99
C ALA A 40 -9.05 -11.62 2.37
N PHE A 41 -9.71 -11.48 1.21
CA PHE A 41 -9.84 -10.22 0.48
C PHE A 41 -11.23 -9.59 0.59
N GLY A 42 -12.17 -10.18 1.35
CA GLY A 42 -13.55 -9.69 1.44
C GLY A 42 -13.65 -8.27 1.99
N ARG A 43 -12.99 -8.00 3.14
CA ARG A 43 -12.91 -6.65 3.75
C ARG A 43 -12.39 -5.60 2.80
N LEU A 44 -11.23 -5.89 2.21
CA LEU A 44 -10.57 -5.01 1.25
C LEU A 44 -11.47 -4.77 0.03
N THR A 45 -12.17 -5.80 -0.45
CA THR A 45 -13.08 -5.67 -1.60
C THR A 45 -14.22 -4.71 -1.30
N THR A 46 -14.87 -4.82 -0.14
CA THR A 46 -15.93 -3.87 0.27
C THR A 46 -15.39 -2.45 0.34
N TRP A 47 -14.25 -2.27 1.00
CA TRP A 47 -13.63 -0.96 1.18
C TRP A 47 -13.22 -0.32 -0.15
N LEU A 48 -12.59 -1.07 -1.05
CA LEU A 48 -12.19 -0.59 -2.36
C LEU A 48 -13.39 -0.25 -3.25
N ILE A 49 -14.47 -1.05 -3.24
CA ILE A 49 -15.64 -0.76 -4.10
C ILE A 49 -16.31 0.54 -3.66
N ILE A 50 -16.56 0.71 -2.36
CA ILE A 50 -17.19 1.94 -1.82
C ILE A 50 -16.29 3.13 -2.14
N SER A 51 -15.01 3.04 -1.75
CA SER A 51 -14.08 4.16 -1.88
C SER A 51 -13.82 4.50 -3.34
N THR A 52 -13.59 3.52 -4.23
CA THR A 52 -13.38 3.81 -5.66
C THR A 52 -14.62 4.46 -6.27
N THR A 53 -15.83 4.01 -5.92
CA THR A 53 -17.06 4.60 -6.46
C THR A 53 -17.18 6.07 -6.04
N ILE A 54 -16.95 6.37 -4.76
CA ILE A 54 -16.99 7.75 -4.26
C ILE A 54 -15.86 8.58 -4.86
N TRP A 55 -14.64 8.04 -4.93
CA TRP A 55 -13.48 8.70 -5.52
C TRP A 55 -13.78 9.15 -6.95
N PHE A 56 -14.32 8.27 -7.79
CA PHE A 56 -14.67 8.61 -9.17
C PHE A 56 -15.76 9.68 -9.24
N LEU A 57 -16.87 9.49 -8.55
CA LEU A 57 -18.00 10.42 -8.59
C LEU A 57 -17.64 11.80 -8.02
N ALA A 58 -16.82 11.85 -6.97
CA ALA A 58 -16.36 13.09 -6.37
C ALA A 58 -15.43 13.88 -7.30
N HIS A 59 -14.57 13.19 -8.07
CA HIS A 59 -13.74 13.83 -9.12
C HIS A 59 -14.55 14.32 -10.32
N LEU A 60 -15.80 13.88 -10.48
CA LEU A 60 -16.75 14.47 -11.43
C LEU A 60 -17.45 15.72 -10.87
N GLY A 61 -17.07 16.18 -9.68
CA GLY A 61 -17.66 17.34 -9.00
C GLY A 61 -18.95 17.05 -8.25
N LEU A 62 -19.34 15.77 -8.08
CA LEU A 62 -20.52 15.40 -7.30
C LEU A 62 -20.16 15.37 -5.79
N PRO A 63 -20.96 15.98 -4.90
CA PRO A 63 -20.65 16.07 -3.46
C PRO A 63 -20.97 14.76 -2.72
N VAL A 64 -20.34 13.66 -3.15
CA VAL A 64 -20.65 12.29 -2.68
C VAL A 64 -19.70 11.79 -1.59
N ASN A 65 -18.61 12.50 -1.28
CA ASN A 65 -17.72 12.14 -0.18
C ASN A 65 -18.30 12.60 1.16
N GLN A 66 -19.38 11.92 1.57
CA GLN A 66 -20.11 12.18 2.81
C GLN A 66 -20.65 10.87 3.39
N PRO A 67 -20.92 10.80 4.72
CA PRO A 67 -21.38 9.58 5.37
C PRO A 67 -22.64 8.96 4.74
N PHE A 68 -23.59 9.79 4.30
CA PHE A 68 -24.83 9.32 3.66
C PHE A 68 -24.56 8.40 2.46
N PHE A 69 -23.71 8.82 1.51
CA PHE A 69 -23.41 8.04 0.32
C PHE A 69 -22.58 6.80 0.63
N ILE A 70 -21.68 6.90 1.62
CA ILE A 70 -20.91 5.76 2.12
C ILE A 70 -21.85 4.66 2.66
N TYR A 71 -22.81 5.01 3.52
CA TYR A 71 -23.79 4.06 4.05
C TYR A 71 -24.76 3.56 2.97
N PHE A 72 -25.20 4.43 2.06
CA PHE A 72 -26.04 4.03 0.92
C PHE A 72 -25.38 2.95 0.08
N LEU A 73 -24.12 3.15 -0.34
CA LEU A 73 -23.37 2.16 -1.10
C LEU A 73 -23.16 0.88 -0.31
N PHE A 74 -22.86 0.97 0.99
CA PHE A 74 -22.73 -0.20 1.85
C PHE A 74 -24.03 -1.01 1.94
N ILE A 75 -25.19 -0.36 2.06
CA ILE A 75 -26.51 -1.00 2.08
C ILE A 75 -26.77 -1.68 0.73
N VAL A 76 -26.52 -1.01 -0.39
CA VAL A 76 -26.66 -1.59 -1.74
C VAL A 76 -25.80 -2.85 -1.89
N LEU A 77 -24.54 -2.81 -1.44
CA LEU A 77 -23.65 -3.97 -1.45
C LEU A 77 -24.15 -5.08 -0.52
N SER A 78 -24.69 -4.74 0.65
CA SER A 78 -25.23 -5.69 1.63
C SER A 78 -26.48 -6.41 1.11
N VAL A 79 -27.37 -5.69 0.42
CA VAL A 79 -28.55 -6.28 -0.26
C VAL A 79 -28.09 -7.24 -1.36
N ASN A 80 -27.15 -6.81 -2.21
CA ASN A 80 -26.58 -7.67 -3.26
C ASN A 80 -25.90 -8.93 -2.68
N ALA A 81 -25.16 -8.77 -1.59
CA ALA A 81 -24.53 -9.87 -0.86
C ALA A 81 -25.58 -10.88 -0.35
N THR A 82 -26.66 -10.37 0.26
CA THR A 82 -27.77 -11.19 0.78
C THR A 82 -28.47 -11.96 -0.35
N LEU A 83 -28.77 -11.29 -1.47
CA LEU A 83 -29.38 -11.93 -2.64
C LEU A 83 -28.47 -13.02 -3.23
N PHE A 84 -27.16 -12.77 -3.29
CA PHE A 84 -26.19 -13.76 -3.72
C PHE A 84 -26.17 -14.98 -2.79
N PHE A 85 -26.08 -14.77 -1.47
CA PHE A 85 -26.07 -15.86 -0.50
C PHE A 85 -27.36 -16.67 -0.53
N ARG A 86 -28.52 -16.05 -0.73
CA ARG A 86 -29.80 -16.76 -0.91
C ARG A 86 -29.77 -17.64 -2.16
N LYS A 87 -29.32 -17.11 -3.31
CA LYS A 87 -29.22 -17.87 -4.57
C LYS A 87 -28.18 -19.00 -4.51
N GLN A 88 -27.09 -18.82 -3.77
CA GLN A 88 -25.96 -19.75 -3.69
C GLN A 88 -25.87 -20.48 -2.34
N PHE A 89 -26.96 -20.51 -1.56
CA PHE A 89 -26.95 -20.97 -0.17
C PHE A 89 -26.38 -22.37 -0.01
N SER A 90 -26.81 -23.31 -0.86
CA SER A 90 -26.34 -24.70 -0.83
C SER A 90 -24.84 -24.82 -1.09
N LEU A 91 -24.30 -24.06 -2.04
CA LEU A 91 -22.89 -24.05 -2.40
C LEU A 91 -22.04 -23.42 -1.29
N VAL A 92 -22.47 -22.26 -0.77
CA VAL A 92 -21.78 -21.54 0.31
C VAL A 92 -21.80 -22.35 1.61
N LYS A 93 -22.95 -22.90 2.00
CA LYS A 93 -23.08 -23.78 3.18
C LYS A 93 -22.13 -24.98 3.07
N LYS A 94 -22.06 -25.62 1.90
CA LYS A 94 -21.15 -26.75 1.63
C LYS A 94 -19.68 -26.33 1.68
N TYR A 95 -19.36 -25.12 1.25
CA TYR A 95 -18.01 -24.59 1.33
C TYR A 95 -17.59 -24.37 2.80
N PHE A 96 -18.40 -23.63 3.57
CA PHE A 96 -18.12 -23.38 4.99
C PHE A 96 -18.05 -24.67 5.81
N SER A 97 -18.97 -25.62 5.61
CA SER A 97 -18.93 -26.89 6.36
C SER A 97 -17.64 -27.69 6.15
N LYS A 98 -17.01 -27.54 4.98
CA LYS A 98 -15.73 -28.20 4.65
C LYS A 98 -14.49 -27.37 5.00
N ARG A 99 -14.62 -26.05 5.18
CA ARG A 99 -13.49 -25.11 5.27
C ARG A 99 -13.49 -24.22 6.51
N TRP A 100 -14.44 -24.39 7.43
CA TRP A 100 -14.59 -23.51 8.60
C TRP A 100 -13.30 -23.38 9.43
N LYS A 101 -12.50 -24.45 9.59
CA LYS A 101 -11.22 -24.39 10.33
C LYS A 101 -10.22 -23.46 9.69
N LEU A 102 -10.15 -23.46 8.36
CA LEU A 102 -9.26 -22.58 7.61
C LEU A 102 -9.71 -21.13 7.74
N ILE A 103 -11.01 -20.88 7.58
CA ILE A 103 -11.61 -19.56 7.70
C ILE A 103 -11.39 -19.02 9.12
N LEU A 104 -11.67 -19.84 10.14
CA LEU A 104 -11.42 -19.49 11.54
C LEU A 104 -9.94 -19.19 11.79
N THR A 105 -9.01 -19.97 11.21
CA THR A 105 -7.57 -19.70 11.34
C THR A 105 -7.21 -18.35 10.72
N GLN A 106 -7.72 -18.04 9.53
CA GLN A 106 -7.51 -16.76 8.86
C GLN A 106 -8.07 -15.59 9.66
N GLU A 107 -9.27 -15.74 10.23
CA GLU A 107 -9.91 -14.73 11.08
C GLU A 107 -9.19 -14.53 12.41
N ILE A 108 -8.68 -15.60 13.03
CA ILE A 108 -7.83 -15.52 14.23
C ILE A 108 -6.54 -14.77 13.90
N ILE A 109 -5.91 -15.04 12.75
CA ILE A 109 -4.71 -14.31 12.32
C ILE A 109 -5.01 -12.81 12.17
N PHE A 110 -6.11 -12.46 11.48
CA PHE A 110 -6.54 -11.07 11.35
C PHE A 110 -6.75 -10.42 12.72
N LEU A 111 -7.53 -11.07 13.59
CA LEU A 111 -7.88 -10.54 14.91
C LEU A 111 -6.64 -10.35 15.80
N ILE A 112 -5.73 -11.33 15.84
CA ILE A 112 -4.49 -11.24 16.62
C ILE A 112 -3.69 -10.00 16.22
N PHE A 113 -3.43 -9.82 14.93
CA PHE A 113 -2.58 -8.71 14.48
C PHE A 113 -3.29 -7.34 14.50
N PHE A 114 -4.61 -7.32 14.27
CA PHE A 114 -5.44 -6.13 14.46
C PHE A 114 -5.38 -5.66 15.92
N VAL A 115 -5.71 -6.54 16.86
CA VAL A 115 -5.72 -6.20 18.30
C VAL A 115 -4.31 -5.91 18.80
N PHE A 116 -3.31 -6.70 18.39
CA PHE A 116 -1.92 -6.51 18.78
C PHE A 116 -1.45 -5.08 18.49
N LEU A 117 -1.59 -4.60 17.26
CA LEU A 117 -1.08 -3.28 16.92
C LEU A 117 -1.92 -2.16 17.53
N CYS A 118 -3.24 -2.30 17.62
CA CYS A 118 -4.06 -1.32 18.35
C CYS A 118 -3.61 -1.18 19.81
N LEU A 119 -3.36 -2.30 20.51
CA LEU A 119 -2.91 -2.26 21.91
C LEU A 119 -1.48 -1.73 22.05
N VAL A 120 -0.57 -2.07 21.12
CA VAL A 120 0.78 -1.51 21.09
C VAL A 120 0.73 0.02 20.87
N ARG A 121 -0.05 0.48 19.89
CA ARG A 121 -0.28 1.91 19.64
C ARG A 121 -0.85 2.61 20.85
N ALA A 122 -1.69 1.95 21.63
CA ALA A 122 -2.26 2.56 22.83
C ALA A 122 -1.24 2.91 23.93
N HIS A 123 0.02 2.46 23.84
CA HIS A 123 1.10 2.87 24.74
C HIS A 123 1.85 4.12 24.25
N GLN A 124 1.73 4.46 22.97
CA GLN A 124 2.33 5.65 22.38
C GLN A 124 1.46 6.14 21.21
N PRO A 125 0.24 6.63 21.45
CA PRO A 125 -0.74 6.90 20.40
C PRO A 125 -0.42 8.15 19.59
N LYS A 126 0.50 9.00 20.09
CA LYS A 126 0.80 10.31 19.54
C LYS A 126 1.04 10.31 18.03
N ILE A 127 0.38 11.25 17.36
CA ILE A 127 0.58 11.61 15.96
C ILE A 127 1.62 12.72 15.95
N GLU A 128 2.87 12.33 16.14
CA GLU A 128 4.03 13.23 16.22
C GLU A 128 5.27 12.49 15.70
N GLY A 129 6.12 13.21 14.97
CA GLY A 129 7.36 12.68 14.39
C GLY A 129 7.17 11.90 13.09
N LEU A 130 8.19 11.95 12.24
CA LEU A 130 8.17 11.40 10.88
C LEU A 130 6.95 11.94 10.09
N GLU A 131 6.34 11.12 9.23
CA GLU A 131 5.30 11.57 8.29
C GLU A 131 3.88 11.56 8.86
N LYS A 132 3.70 11.28 10.17
CA LYS A 132 2.36 11.14 10.77
C LYS A 132 1.49 12.39 10.63
N PHE A 133 2.09 13.56 10.73
CA PHE A 133 1.42 14.86 10.55
C PHE A 133 0.85 15.02 9.14
N MET A 134 1.66 14.69 8.13
CA MET A 134 1.22 14.69 6.73
C MET A 134 0.08 13.70 6.53
N ASP A 135 0.25 12.46 7.02
CA ASP A 135 -0.72 11.40 6.79
C ASP A 135 -2.08 11.72 7.42
N VAL A 136 -2.10 12.23 8.66
CA VAL A 136 -3.34 12.67 9.32
C VAL A 136 -3.93 13.89 8.63
N GLY A 137 -3.09 14.84 8.25
CA GLY A 137 -3.51 16.04 7.54
C GLY A 137 -4.23 15.73 6.23
N PHE A 138 -3.71 14.81 5.42
CA PHE A 138 -4.40 14.38 4.20
C PHE A 138 -5.73 13.68 4.49
N ILE A 139 -5.80 12.82 5.52
CA ILE A 139 -7.07 12.21 5.92
C ILE A 139 -8.07 13.29 6.33
N ALA A 140 -7.68 14.25 7.17
CA ALA A 140 -8.50 15.36 7.61
C ALA A 140 -8.95 16.26 6.44
N GLY A 141 -8.07 16.54 5.48
CA GLY A 141 -8.40 17.26 4.25
C GLY A 141 -9.51 16.56 3.46
N TYR A 142 -9.45 15.23 3.33
CA TYR A 142 -10.52 14.45 2.70
C TYR A 142 -11.81 14.40 3.51
N LEU A 143 -11.75 14.39 4.84
CA LEU A 143 -12.95 14.47 5.68
C LEU A 143 -13.74 15.76 5.44
N ASN A 144 -13.05 16.85 5.11
CA ASN A 144 -13.64 18.16 4.85
C ASN A 144 -13.85 18.47 3.36
N SER A 145 -13.76 17.47 2.47
CA SER A 145 -13.86 17.68 1.01
C SER A 145 -15.01 16.87 0.39
N PRO A 146 -16.23 17.46 0.24
CA PRO A 146 -17.36 16.76 -0.37
C PRO A 146 -17.14 16.34 -1.83
N THR A 147 -16.35 17.12 -2.57
CA THR A 147 -15.95 16.90 -3.97
C THR A 147 -14.43 16.76 -4.07
N LEU A 148 -13.94 16.26 -5.22
CA LEU A 148 -12.51 16.05 -5.49
C LEU A 148 -12.11 16.70 -6.83
N PRO A 149 -10.81 17.02 -7.06
CA PRO A 149 -9.67 16.85 -6.15
C PRO A 149 -9.78 17.70 -4.89
N ALA A 150 -9.25 17.20 -3.76
CA ALA A 150 -9.25 17.96 -2.51
C ALA A 150 -8.22 19.09 -2.56
N GLU A 151 -8.57 20.25 -2.00
CA GLU A 151 -7.63 21.35 -1.77
C GLU A 151 -6.52 20.90 -0.81
N ASP A 152 -5.32 21.41 -1.04
CA ASP A 152 -4.17 21.16 -0.20
C ASP A 152 -4.32 21.81 1.17
N ILE A 153 -4.02 21.06 2.23
CA ILE A 153 -4.07 21.59 3.60
C ILE A 153 -2.88 22.52 3.89
N TRP A 154 -1.77 22.37 3.16
CA TRP A 154 -0.53 23.09 3.41
C TRP A 154 -0.18 24.08 2.30
N LEU A 155 -1.05 24.27 1.32
CA LEU A 155 -0.87 25.27 0.28
C LEU A 155 -2.22 25.78 -0.24
N ALA A 156 -2.80 26.74 0.47
CA ALA A 156 -4.12 27.30 0.17
C ALA A 156 -4.26 27.78 -1.29
N GLY A 157 -5.35 27.37 -1.93
CA GLY A 157 -5.66 27.62 -3.33
C GLY A 157 -5.16 26.55 -4.31
N GLU A 158 -4.37 25.57 -3.86
CA GLU A 158 -3.85 24.48 -4.70
C GLU A 158 -4.52 23.15 -4.38
N THR A 159 -4.42 22.16 -5.27
CA THR A 159 -4.87 20.79 -5.00
C THR A 159 -3.74 19.94 -4.42
N ILE A 160 -4.09 18.89 -3.66
CA ILE A 160 -3.10 17.94 -3.14
C ILE A 160 -2.36 17.26 -4.30
N ASN A 161 -1.03 17.44 -4.38
CA ASN A 161 -0.21 16.81 -5.41
C ASN A 161 0.62 15.62 -4.90
N TYR A 162 -0.06 14.56 -4.48
CA TYR A 162 0.58 13.34 -3.97
C TYR A 162 -0.29 12.08 -4.25
N TYR A 163 0.25 10.87 -4.11
CA TYR A 163 -0.48 9.61 -4.34
C TYR A 163 -1.40 9.24 -3.16
N THR A 164 -2.40 10.06 -2.90
CA THR A 164 -3.19 10.07 -1.66
C THR A 164 -4.44 9.20 -1.66
N TYR A 165 -4.60 8.28 -2.61
CA TYR A 165 -5.75 7.36 -2.60
C TYR A 165 -5.80 6.54 -1.31
N GLY A 166 -4.65 6.14 -0.75
CA GLY A 166 -4.56 5.48 0.55
C GLY A 166 -5.12 6.32 1.70
N HIS A 167 -4.75 7.60 1.77
CA HIS A 167 -5.28 8.54 2.76
C HIS A 167 -6.79 8.75 2.60
N PHE A 168 -7.28 8.80 1.36
CA PHE A 168 -8.71 8.84 1.09
C PHE A 168 -9.45 7.57 1.58
N LEU A 169 -8.84 6.38 1.43
CA LEU A 169 -9.37 5.16 2.05
C LEU A 169 -9.49 5.32 3.57
N GLY A 170 -8.51 5.97 4.20
CA GLY A 170 -8.53 6.34 5.61
C GLY A 170 -9.69 7.27 5.99
N ALA A 171 -9.98 8.27 5.16
CA ALA A 171 -11.11 9.18 5.36
C ALA A 171 -12.48 8.45 5.26
N ILE A 172 -12.63 7.54 4.29
CA ILE A 172 -13.83 6.69 4.19
C ILE A 172 -13.99 5.81 5.43
N PHE A 173 -12.89 5.26 5.96
CA PHE A 173 -12.92 4.48 7.20
C PHE A 173 -13.36 5.34 8.39
N ALA A 174 -12.74 6.51 8.59
CA ALA A 174 -13.07 7.39 9.72
C ALA A 174 -14.54 7.85 9.68
N GLN A 175 -15.05 8.24 8.50
CA GLN A 175 -16.46 8.58 8.29
C GLN A 175 -17.38 7.40 8.59
N PHE A 176 -17.06 6.20 8.09
CA PHE A 176 -17.90 5.02 8.31
C PHE A 176 -17.97 4.65 9.79
N MET A 177 -16.83 4.70 10.49
CA MET A 177 -16.72 4.36 11.91
C MET A 177 -17.26 5.45 12.83
N THR A 178 -17.44 6.68 12.34
CA THR A 178 -17.82 7.86 13.14
C THR A 178 -16.85 8.12 14.31
N VAL A 179 -15.55 7.95 14.04
CA VAL A 179 -14.49 8.11 15.03
C VAL A 179 -13.58 9.28 14.61
N PRO A 180 -13.13 10.14 15.54
CA PRO A 180 -12.20 11.23 15.24
C PRO A 180 -10.95 10.76 14.49
N VAL A 181 -10.35 11.62 13.67
CA VAL A 181 -9.22 11.23 12.81
C VAL A 181 -8.02 10.76 13.63
N GLU A 182 -7.76 11.39 14.77
CA GLU A 182 -6.68 11.06 15.70
C GLU A 182 -6.77 9.65 16.30
N VAL A 183 -7.99 9.16 16.54
CA VAL A 183 -8.23 7.79 17.03
C VAL A 183 -8.28 6.81 15.85
N SER A 184 -8.91 7.22 14.75
CA SER A 184 -9.01 6.44 13.51
C SER A 184 -7.63 6.07 12.95
N TYR A 185 -6.65 6.95 13.05
CA TYR A 185 -5.27 6.70 12.60
C TYR A 185 -4.67 5.44 13.23
N ASN A 186 -4.81 5.30 14.56
CA ASN A 186 -4.28 4.16 15.30
C ASN A 186 -5.08 2.86 15.02
N LEU A 187 -6.40 2.96 14.82
CA LEU A 187 -7.24 1.83 14.41
C LEU A 187 -6.92 1.35 12.98
N LEU A 188 -6.66 2.29 12.06
CA LEU A 188 -6.29 2.01 10.67
C LEU A 188 -4.98 1.25 10.58
N LEU A 189 -3.96 1.64 11.34
CA LEU A 189 -2.70 0.90 11.45
C LEU A 189 -2.94 -0.56 11.83
N GLY A 190 -3.73 -0.80 12.88
CA GLY A 190 -4.13 -2.14 13.28
C GLY A 190 -4.86 -2.90 12.16
N MET A 191 -5.83 -2.26 11.51
CA MET A 191 -6.59 -2.87 10.41
C MET A 191 -5.67 -3.28 9.27
N LEU A 192 -4.73 -2.42 8.88
CA LEU A 192 -3.75 -2.70 7.81
C LEU A 192 -2.85 -3.88 8.19
N MET A 193 -2.31 -3.93 9.41
CA MET A 193 -1.49 -5.05 9.86
C MET A 193 -2.27 -6.37 9.84
N GLY A 194 -3.50 -6.37 10.36
CA GLY A 194 -4.40 -7.52 10.30
C GLY A 194 -4.69 -7.97 8.87
N MET A 195 -4.94 -7.03 7.95
CA MET A 195 -5.16 -7.32 6.53
C MET A 195 -3.93 -7.89 5.83
N VAL A 196 -2.74 -7.33 6.07
CA VAL A 196 -1.48 -7.85 5.51
C VAL A 196 -1.25 -9.27 6.00
N ALA A 197 -1.50 -9.56 7.29
CA ALA A 197 -1.34 -10.89 7.84
C ALA A 197 -2.33 -11.92 7.22
N ILE A 198 -3.63 -11.63 7.17
CA ILE A 198 -4.63 -12.56 6.61
C ILE A 198 -4.44 -12.77 5.10
N GLN A 199 -4.04 -11.73 4.35
CA GLN A 199 -3.81 -11.82 2.91
C GLN A 199 -2.50 -12.53 2.60
N GLY A 200 -1.44 -12.27 3.36
CA GLY A 200 -0.18 -13.01 3.30
C GLY A 200 -0.36 -14.51 3.56
N ALA A 201 -1.19 -14.84 4.56
CA ALA A 201 -1.63 -16.19 4.84
C ALA A 201 -2.35 -16.83 3.63
N SER A 202 -3.27 -16.09 3.00
CA SER A 202 -4.01 -16.57 1.81
C SER A 202 -3.12 -16.79 0.58
N VAL A 203 -2.22 -15.84 0.27
CA VAL A 203 -1.30 -15.98 -0.87
C VAL A 203 -0.40 -17.19 -0.68
N THR A 204 0.19 -17.34 0.52
CA THR A 204 1.05 -18.48 0.85
C THR A 204 0.28 -19.81 0.79
N LEU A 205 -0.94 -19.85 1.33
CA LEU A 205 -1.82 -21.02 1.25
C LEU A 205 -2.08 -21.46 -0.20
N ASN A 206 -2.45 -20.51 -1.05
CA ASN A 206 -2.77 -20.78 -2.45
C ASN A 206 -1.53 -21.18 -3.26
N LEU A 207 -0.34 -20.67 -2.93
CA LEU A 207 0.93 -21.18 -3.49
C LEU A 207 1.25 -22.59 -3.01
N SER A 208 0.90 -22.93 -1.75
CA SER A 208 1.23 -24.22 -1.14
C SER A 208 0.38 -25.38 -1.70
N TYR A 209 -0.88 -25.12 -2.03
CA TYR A 209 -1.80 -26.12 -2.57
C TYR A 209 -1.97 -26.02 -4.09
N SER A 210 -1.62 -27.09 -4.80
CA SER A 210 -1.79 -27.13 -6.26
C SER A 210 -3.28 -27.19 -6.66
N LEU A 211 -3.73 -26.17 -7.40
CA LEU A 211 -5.09 -26.03 -7.95
C LEU A 211 -5.55 -27.21 -8.82
N ARG A 212 -4.63 -28.07 -9.29
CA ARG A 212 -4.94 -29.26 -10.11
C ARG A 212 -5.72 -30.35 -9.37
N LYS A 213 -5.67 -30.40 -8.04
CA LYS A 213 -6.44 -31.39 -7.25
C LYS A 213 -7.92 -31.00 -7.02
N ILE A 214 -8.33 -29.80 -7.46
CA ILE A 214 -9.71 -29.31 -7.26
C ILE A 214 -10.69 -29.84 -8.32
N LYS A 215 -10.19 -30.31 -9.48
CA LYS A 215 -11.02 -30.73 -10.63
C LYS A 215 -11.57 -32.16 -10.58
N THR A 216 -11.04 -33.07 -9.77
CA THR A 216 -11.56 -34.45 -9.71
C THR A 216 -12.74 -34.50 -8.76
N LYS A 217 -13.97 -34.48 -9.30
CA LYS A 217 -15.31 -34.75 -8.72
C LYS A 217 -15.50 -34.39 -7.24
N ALA A 218 -16.64 -33.79 -6.91
CA ALA A 218 -17.03 -33.33 -5.56
C ALA A 218 -16.83 -34.32 -4.38
N SER A 219 -16.49 -35.59 -4.65
CA SER A 219 -16.16 -36.67 -3.72
C SER A 219 -14.73 -36.66 -3.13
N ASN A 220 -13.72 -36.02 -3.76
CA ASN A 220 -12.33 -36.01 -3.22
C ASN A 220 -11.92 -34.68 -2.55
N PHE A 221 -12.89 -33.95 -2.02
CA PHE A 221 -12.68 -32.76 -1.17
C PHE A 221 -12.17 -33.08 0.24
N SER A 222 -11.92 -34.35 0.56
CA SER A 222 -11.56 -34.83 1.89
C SER A 222 -10.03 -34.85 2.08
N LYS A 223 -9.61 -34.22 3.19
CA LYS A 223 -8.22 -34.05 3.64
C LYS A 223 -7.38 -33.08 2.81
N LEU A 224 -7.73 -31.78 2.90
CA LEU A 224 -6.66 -30.79 3.10
C LEU A 224 -5.81 -31.35 4.25
N ASN A 225 -4.51 -31.60 4.05
CA ASN A 225 -3.63 -31.86 5.20
C ASN A 225 -3.73 -30.61 6.07
N SER A 226 -4.61 -30.63 7.08
CA SER A 226 -5.01 -29.43 7.83
C SER A 226 -3.78 -28.69 8.34
N LEU A 227 -2.76 -29.47 8.73
CA LEU A 227 -1.48 -28.96 9.21
C LEU A 227 -0.72 -28.10 8.20
N THR A 228 -0.65 -28.46 6.92
CA THR A 228 0.10 -27.69 5.91
C THR A 228 -0.59 -26.40 5.54
N GLY A 229 -1.93 -26.40 5.49
CA GLY A 229 -2.72 -25.19 5.31
C GLY A 229 -2.59 -24.25 6.49
N ILE A 230 -2.59 -24.79 7.71
CA ILE A 230 -2.36 -24.03 8.93
C ILE A 230 -0.93 -23.46 8.95
N LYS A 231 0.10 -24.26 8.64
CA LYS A 231 1.49 -23.77 8.54
C LYS A 231 1.63 -22.65 7.50
N ALA A 232 1.04 -22.83 6.31
CA ALA A 232 1.08 -21.82 5.26
C ALA A 232 0.41 -20.52 5.70
N ALA A 233 -0.75 -20.63 6.36
CA ALA A 233 -1.47 -19.48 6.87
C ALA A 233 -0.66 -18.74 7.95
N ILE A 234 -0.12 -19.48 8.92
CA ILE A 234 0.68 -18.91 10.01
C ILE A 234 1.96 -18.26 9.47
N LEU A 235 2.79 -18.99 8.72
CA LEU A 235 4.06 -18.45 8.22
C LEU A 235 3.85 -17.27 7.28
N GLY A 236 2.90 -17.39 6.34
CA GLY A 236 2.58 -16.33 5.39
C GLY A 236 2.08 -15.05 6.05
N GLY A 237 1.26 -15.17 7.11
CA GLY A 237 0.75 -14.01 7.83
C GLY A 237 1.76 -13.40 8.80
N VAL A 238 2.42 -14.23 9.60
CA VAL A 238 3.34 -13.78 10.65
C VAL A 238 4.61 -13.17 10.08
N LEU A 239 5.25 -13.83 9.11
CA LEU A 239 6.54 -13.36 8.59
C LEU A 239 6.41 -12.04 7.84
N LEU A 240 5.30 -11.79 7.14
CA LEU A 240 5.14 -10.52 6.42
C LEU A 240 5.03 -9.31 7.35
N VAL A 241 4.55 -9.47 8.59
CA VAL A 241 4.35 -8.35 9.50
C VAL A 241 5.38 -8.27 10.63
N LEU A 242 6.09 -9.36 10.94
CA LEU A 242 7.09 -9.42 12.01
C LEU A 242 8.53 -9.74 11.56
N ALA A 243 8.77 -10.12 10.31
CA ALA A 243 10.15 -10.44 9.91
C ALA A 243 10.99 -9.17 9.73
N GLY A 244 12.15 -9.13 10.39
CA GLY A 244 13.25 -8.24 10.06
C GLY A 244 14.13 -8.72 8.90
N ASN A 245 15.00 -7.82 8.41
CA ASN A 245 16.11 -8.20 7.55
C ASN A 245 17.26 -8.87 8.36
N GLY A 246 18.38 -9.20 7.71
CA GLY A 246 19.48 -9.91 8.38
C GLY A 246 20.35 -9.08 9.34
N HIS A 247 20.10 -7.77 9.48
CA HIS A 247 20.93 -6.87 10.28
C HIS A 247 20.99 -7.25 11.77
N ALA A 248 19.85 -7.58 12.39
CA ALA A 248 19.81 -7.99 13.80
C ALA A 248 20.67 -9.25 14.05
N THR A 249 20.70 -10.17 13.08
CA THR A 249 21.51 -11.39 13.16
C THR A 249 23.00 -11.07 13.07
N TRP A 250 23.37 -10.22 12.09
CA TRP A 250 24.75 -9.77 11.93
C TRP A 250 25.24 -9.03 13.17
N TYR A 251 24.41 -8.17 13.77
CA TYR A 251 24.76 -7.45 14.99
C TYR A 251 25.10 -8.40 16.13
N PHE A 252 24.24 -9.40 16.38
CA PHE A 252 24.47 -10.40 17.43
C PHE A 252 25.74 -11.23 17.18
N ILE A 253 25.95 -11.69 15.93
CA ILE A 253 27.14 -12.46 15.57
C ILE A 253 28.42 -11.63 15.76
N THR A 254 28.38 -10.33 15.47
CA THR A 254 29.54 -9.44 15.52
C THR A 254 29.87 -9.00 16.95
N ASN A 255 28.86 -8.74 17.78
CA ASN A 255 29.05 -8.19 19.13
C ASN A 255 28.94 -9.23 20.26
N GLY A 256 28.43 -10.44 19.97
CA GLY A 256 28.19 -11.49 20.97
C GLY A 256 26.96 -11.24 21.87
N SER A 257 26.33 -10.07 21.78
CA SER A 257 25.07 -9.73 22.47
C SER A 257 24.24 -8.73 21.65
N PHE A 258 23.08 -8.35 22.17
CA PHE A 258 22.26 -7.26 21.64
C PHE A 258 22.45 -5.94 22.40
N ASP A 259 23.48 -5.85 23.24
CA ASP A 259 23.74 -4.65 24.04
C ASP A 259 24.13 -3.49 23.12
N GLY A 260 23.36 -2.41 23.14
CA GLY A 260 23.54 -1.28 22.22
C GLY A 260 22.89 -1.47 20.85
N TYR A 261 22.12 -2.55 20.63
CA TYR A 261 21.38 -2.72 19.38
C TYR A 261 20.29 -1.65 19.24
N TRP A 262 20.38 -0.85 18.19
CA TRP A 262 19.37 0.15 17.85
C TRP A 262 18.64 -0.25 16.56
N TYR A 263 17.36 -0.60 16.67
CA TYR A 263 16.60 -1.20 15.57
C TYR A 263 16.57 -0.35 14.27
N PRO A 264 16.56 1.00 14.27
CA PRO A 264 16.60 1.81 13.04
C PRO A 264 17.88 1.63 12.24
N ASN A 265 18.97 1.16 12.84
CA ASN A 265 20.20 0.87 12.11
C ASN A 265 19.97 -0.17 11.00
N ALA A 266 18.98 -1.07 11.17
CA ALA A 266 18.63 -2.06 10.15
C ALA A 266 18.04 -1.45 8.87
N THR A 267 17.58 -0.19 8.89
CA THR A 267 16.99 0.51 7.73
C THR A 267 17.85 1.65 7.20
N ARG A 268 18.98 1.92 7.86
CA ARG A 268 19.98 2.95 7.54
C ARG A 268 21.42 2.41 7.53
N PHE A 269 21.59 1.09 7.38
CA PHE A 269 22.87 0.40 7.41
C PHE A 269 23.80 0.74 6.24
N ILE A 270 23.22 0.83 5.04
CA ILE A 270 23.90 1.36 3.85
C ILE A 270 23.79 2.87 3.87
N GLU A 271 24.94 3.53 3.91
CA GLU A 271 25.05 4.99 3.98
C GLU A 271 24.29 5.68 2.85
N ARG A 272 23.69 6.84 3.16
CA ARG A 272 22.93 7.69 2.24
C ARG A 272 21.77 6.99 1.52
N THR A 273 21.30 5.85 2.04
CA THR A 273 20.15 5.12 1.52
C THR A 273 19.12 4.76 2.60
N ILE A 274 17.95 4.33 2.14
CA ILE A 274 16.84 3.82 2.96
C ILE A 274 16.51 2.42 2.44
N HIS A 275 16.35 1.44 3.35
CA HIS A 275 16.04 0.04 3.00
C HIS A 275 15.08 -0.56 4.03
N GLU A 276 13.93 0.07 4.15
CA GLU A 276 12.86 -0.36 5.05
C GLU A 276 12.14 -1.61 4.52
N PHE A 277 11.41 -2.25 5.41
CA PHE A 277 10.65 -3.47 5.19
C PHE A 277 9.41 -3.46 6.10
N PRO A 278 8.36 -4.25 5.82
CA PRO A 278 7.06 -4.11 6.46
C PRO A 278 7.06 -4.02 7.99
N ALA A 279 7.88 -4.83 8.68
CA ALA A 279 7.96 -4.80 10.14
C ALA A 279 8.44 -3.44 10.67
N TYR A 280 9.41 -2.78 10.02
CA TYR A 280 9.81 -1.41 10.41
C TYR A 280 8.64 -0.44 10.28
N SER A 281 7.91 -0.47 9.15
CA SER A 281 6.79 0.42 8.89
C SER A 281 5.67 0.27 9.92
N PHE A 282 5.33 -0.95 10.35
CA PHE A 282 4.37 -1.17 11.42
C PHE A 282 4.89 -0.77 12.80
N ILE A 283 6.20 -0.84 13.06
CA ILE A 283 6.80 -0.39 14.32
C ILE A 283 6.71 1.14 14.42
N VAL A 284 7.23 1.86 13.41
CA VAL A 284 7.21 3.34 13.41
C VAL A 284 5.81 3.92 13.22
N SER A 285 4.91 3.13 12.61
CA SER A 285 3.49 3.42 12.51
C SER A 285 3.15 4.71 11.78
N ASP A 286 3.78 4.90 10.62
CA ASP A 286 3.43 5.94 9.65
C ASP A 286 2.47 5.34 8.61
N LEU A 287 1.29 5.93 8.44
CA LEU A 287 0.34 5.60 7.36
C LEU A 287 0.80 6.19 6.02
N HIS A 288 2.05 5.93 5.66
CA HIS A 288 2.60 6.37 4.41
C HIS A 288 2.16 5.43 3.27
N ALA A 289 2.28 5.88 2.02
CA ALA A 289 1.82 5.15 0.84
C ALA A 289 2.23 3.68 0.72
N HIS A 290 3.44 3.33 1.16
CA HIS A 290 3.90 1.95 1.10
C HIS A 290 3.13 1.04 2.09
N VAL A 291 2.63 1.59 3.20
CA VAL A 291 1.79 0.89 4.18
C VAL A 291 0.37 0.72 3.64
N TRP A 292 -0.21 1.77 3.06
CA TRP A 292 -1.49 1.68 2.33
C TRP A 292 -1.43 0.69 1.17
N GLY A 293 -0.28 0.61 0.49
CA GLY A 293 -0.08 -0.26 -0.67
C GLY A 293 -0.05 -1.75 -0.32
N MET A 294 0.40 -2.15 0.87
CA MET A 294 0.65 -3.57 1.18
C MET A 294 -0.58 -4.50 0.95
N PRO A 295 -1.80 -4.17 1.44
CA PRO A 295 -2.97 -5.01 1.18
C PRO A 295 -3.34 -5.09 -0.31
N LEU A 296 -3.24 -3.96 -1.03
CA LEU A 296 -3.51 -3.91 -2.47
C LEU A 296 -2.50 -4.75 -3.25
N VAL A 297 -1.23 -4.67 -2.88
CA VAL A 297 -0.12 -5.46 -3.44
C VAL A 297 -0.34 -6.96 -3.26
N LEU A 298 -0.75 -7.41 -2.07
CA LEU A 298 -1.04 -8.83 -1.83
C LEU A 298 -2.23 -9.29 -2.67
N PHE A 299 -3.21 -8.42 -2.91
CA PHE A 299 -4.34 -8.72 -3.79
C PHE A 299 -3.93 -8.77 -5.27
N ILE A 300 -3.00 -7.92 -5.70
CA ILE A 300 -2.37 -7.98 -7.03
C ILE A 300 -1.63 -9.30 -7.20
N LEU A 301 -0.74 -9.66 -6.28
CA LEU A 301 0.02 -10.92 -6.32
C LEU A 301 -0.90 -12.16 -6.39
N PHE A 302 -1.97 -12.16 -5.59
CA PHE A 302 -2.98 -13.21 -5.63
C PHE A 302 -3.64 -13.31 -7.02
N ASN A 303 -4.04 -12.19 -7.61
CA ASN A 303 -4.66 -12.18 -8.93
C ASN A 303 -3.66 -12.49 -10.07
N ILE A 304 -2.38 -12.13 -9.95
CA ILE A 304 -1.31 -12.52 -10.90
C ILE A 304 -1.17 -14.04 -10.90
N TYR A 305 -1.14 -14.67 -9.72
CA TYR A 305 -1.06 -16.13 -9.62
C TYR A 305 -2.24 -16.83 -10.30
N LEU A 306 -3.47 -16.34 -10.08
CA LEU A 306 -4.66 -16.92 -10.69
C LEU A 306 -4.77 -16.64 -12.20
N TRP A 307 -4.41 -15.44 -12.64
CA TRP A 307 -4.30 -15.08 -14.05
C TRP A 307 -3.33 -15.99 -14.78
N LEU A 308 -2.16 -16.27 -14.17
CA LEU A 308 -1.16 -17.16 -14.73
C LEU A 308 -1.67 -18.59 -14.89
N ASP A 309 -2.41 -19.10 -13.91
CA ASP A 309 -3.01 -20.44 -13.99
C ASP A 309 -4.08 -20.54 -15.07
N ASP A 310 -4.90 -19.49 -15.26
CA ASP A 310 -5.88 -19.43 -16.34
C ASP A 310 -5.22 -19.29 -17.72
N LEU A 311 -4.19 -18.43 -17.86
CA LEU A 311 -3.45 -18.25 -19.11
C LEU A 311 -2.79 -19.55 -19.59
N ILE A 312 -2.20 -20.33 -18.67
CA ILE A 312 -1.58 -21.63 -18.98
C ILE A 312 -2.62 -22.69 -19.36
N LYS A 313 -3.89 -22.55 -18.95
CA LYS A 313 -4.98 -23.46 -19.35
C LYS A 313 -5.57 -23.06 -20.70
N ASP A 314 -5.91 -21.78 -20.87
CA ASP A 314 -6.52 -21.22 -22.08
C ASP A 314 -5.63 -21.37 -23.34
N SER A 315 -4.33 -21.64 -23.16
CA SER A 315 -3.35 -21.88 -24.21
C SER A 315 -3.18 -23.36 -24.59
N ARG A 316 -3.72 -24.30 -23.80
CA ARG A 316 -3.69 -25.75 -24.12
C ARG A 316 -4.86 -26.21 -24.97
N ASP A 317 -5.98 -25.50 -24.87
CA ASP A 317 -7.22 -25.83 -25.59
C ASP A 317 -7.27 -25.21 -27.00
N ALA A 318 -6.23 -24.47 -27.42
CA ALA A 318 -6.12 -23.94 -28.78
C ALA A 318 -5.36 -24.92 -29.69
N ASP A 319 -6.06 -25.49 -30.67
CA ASP A 319 -5.49 -26.31 -31.76
C ASP A 319 -4.49 -25.48 -32.59
N LEU A 320 -3.22 -25.54 -32.23
CA LEU A 320 -2.12 -24.80 -32.86
C LEU A 320 -1.52 -25.60 -34.03
N LYS A 321 -2.35 -26.03 -34.99
CA LYS A 321 -1.89 -26.86 -36.12
C LYS A 321 -1.38 -26.09 -37.34
N ASN A 322 -1.60 -24.78 -37.50
CA ASN A 322 -1.25 -24.08 -38.74
C ASN A 322 -0.55 -22.73 -38.56
N PHE A 323 0.68 -22.70 -38.03
CA PHE A 323 1.50 -21.48 -38.09
C PHE A 323 2.97 -21.77 -38.41
N LYS A 324 3.42 -21.44 -39.64
CA LYS A 324 4.79 -21.68 -40.12
C LYS A 324 5.74 -20.61 -39.55
N PHE A 325 6.36 -20.96 -38.43
CA PHE A 325 7.14 -20.13 -37.50
C PHE A 325 8.46 -19.54 -38.03
N GLY A 326 9.18 -20.23 -38.92
CA GLY A 326 10.57 -19.87 -39.25
C GLY A 326 10.76 -18.57 -40.04
N LYS A 327 9.83 -18.20 -40.93
CA LYS A 327 10.01 -17.06 -41.86
C LYS A 327 9.50 -15.73 -41.31
N GLN A 328 8.55 -15.76 -40.37
CA GLN A 328 7.95 -14.54 -39.80
C GLN A 328 8.66 -14.04 -38.54
N VAL A 329 9.35 -14.92 -37.80
CA VAL A 329 10.08 -14.54 -36.58
C VAL A 329 11.38 -13.82 -36.89
N SER A 330 12.14 -14.22 -37.92
CA SER A 330 13.32 -13.44 -38.34
C SER A 330 12.91 -12.05 -38.86
N LEU A 331 11.71 -11.96 -39.45
CA LEU A 331 11.13 -10.71 -39.95
C LEU A 331 10.57 -9.83 -38.81
N LEU A 332 10.01 -10.43 -37.76
CA LEU A 332 9.55 -9.75 -36.53
C LEU A 332 10.71 -9.31 -35.64
N LEU A 333 11.77 -10.11 -35.48
CA LEU A 333 12.97 -9.73 -34.74
C LEU A 333 13.72 -8.59 -35.45
N LYS A 334 13.85 -8.66 -36.78
CA LYS A 334 14.36 -7.52 -37.56
C LYS A 334 13.48 -6.28 -37.40
N LYS A 335 12.15 -6.41 -37.47
CA LYS A 335 11.22 -5.27 -37.31
C LYS A 335 11.16 -4.71 -35.89
N PHE A 336 11.34 -5.55 -34.87
CA PHE A 336 11.38 -5.13 -33.46
C PHE A 336 12.69 -4.38 -33.15
N LEU A 337 13.81 -4.83 -33.72
CA LEU A 337 15.08 -4.11 -33.66
C LEU A 337 15.00 -2.77 -34.41
N ILE A 338 14.29 -2.71 -35.55
CA ILE A 338 14.01 -1.46 -36.28
C ILE A 338 13.05 -0.54 -35.49
N LEU A 339 12.13 -1.09 -34.70
CA LEU A 339 11.17 -0.34 -33.86
C LEU A 339 11.82 0.32 -32.64
N LEU A 340 12.94 -0.22 -32.17
CA LEU A 340 13.77 0.45 -31.15
C LEU A 340 14.59 1.61 -31.73
N ASP A 341 14.73 1.65 -33.06
CA ASP A 341 15.57 2.60 -33.79
C ASP A 341 14.76 3.66 -34.58
N THR A 342 13.42 3.56 -34.61
CA THR A 342 12.57 4.52 -35.36
C THR A 342 11.37 5.04 -34.56
N LYS A 343 11.09 6.34 -34.69
CA LYS A 343 10.03 7.08 -34.00
C LYS A 343 8.67 6.36 -34.08
N ALA A 344 7.85 6.53 -33.04
CA ALA A 344 6.57 5.89 -32.70
C ALA A 344 5.48 5.72 -33.79
N SER A 345 5.67 6.24 -35.00
CA SER A 345 4.66 6.22 -36.08
C SER A 345 4.41 4.84 -36.70
N ALA A 346 5.35 3.89 -36.60
CA ALA A 346 5.21 2.54 -37.17
C ALA A 346 4.55 1.50 -36.23
N ALA A 347 4.47 1.76 -34.92
CA ALA A 347 3.82 0.88 -33.94
C ALA A 347 2.29 0.98 -34.00
N LEU A 348 1.79 2.19 -34.28
CA LEU A 348 0.36 2.53 -34.23
C LEU A 348 -0.50 1.74 -35.24
N PRO A 349 -0.09 1.53 -36.51
CA PRO A 349 -0.87 0.75 -37.49
C PRO A 349 -0.99 -0.73 -37.13
N PHE A 350 0.06 -1.34 -36.56
CA PHE A 350 0.05 -2.74 -36.14
C PHE A 350 -0.84 -2.97 -34.91
N LEU A 351 -0.74 -2.08 -33.91
CA LEU A 351 -1.65 -2.04 -32.76
C LEU A 351 -3.10 -1.86 -33.20
N LYS A 352 -3.35 -0.89 -34.10
CA LYS A 352 -4.69 -0.64 -34.67
C LYS A 352 -5.23 -1.87 -35.39
N GLN A 353 -4.44 -2.55 -36.21
CA GLN A 353 -4.86 -3.78 -36.90
C GLN A 353 -5.27 -4.89 -35.92
N ARG A 354 -4.50 -5.08 -34.83
CA ARG A 354 -4.81 -6.09 -33.80
C ARG A 354 -6.02 -5.73 -32.95
N LEU A 355 -6.22 -4.44 -32.64
CA LEU A 355 -7.40 -3.93 -31.95
C LEU A 355 -8.67 -4.07 -32.81
N THR A 356 -8.59 -3.81 -34.11
CA THR A 356 -9.72 -4.00 -35.03
C THR A 356 -10.08 -5.47 -35.18
N ALA A 357 -9.09 -6.36 -35.26
CA ALA A 357 -9.33 -7.81 -35.25
C ALA A 357 -10.00 -8.28 -33.95
N PHE A 358 -9.60 -7.71 -32.81
CA PHE A 358 -10.22 -7.99 -31.51
C PHE A 358 -11.66 -7.49 -31.42
N SER A 359 -11.95 -6.27 -31.90
CA SER A 359 -13.32 -5.77 -31.96
C SER A 359 -14.21 -6.67 -32.83
N LYS A 360 -13.68 -7.21 -33.93
CA LYS A 360 -14.38 -8.20 -34.74
C LYS A 360 -14.60 -9.52 -33.99
N ASP A 361 -13.59 -10.05 -33.31
CA ASP A 361 -13.68 -11.29 -32.51
C ASP A 361 -14.65 -11.17 -31.32
N LEU A 362 -14.79 -9.98 -30.71
CA LEU A 362 -15.79 -9.69 -29.66
C LEU A 362 -17.20 -9.60 -30.22
N LYS A 363 -17.36 -8.99 -31.41
CA LYS A 363 -18.65 -8.80 -32.07
C LYS A 363 -19.20 -10.09 -32.70
N SER A 364 -18.35 -11.04 -33.08
CA SER A 364 -18.79 -12.26 -33.76
C SER A 364 -19.41 -13.31 -32.83
N GLY A 365 -19.33 -13.16 -31.50
CA GLY A 365 -20.02 -14.04 -30.53
C GLY A 365 -19.57 -15.52 -30.51
N GLU A 366 -18.73 -15.96 -31.45
CA GLU A 366 -18.35 -17.37 -31.66
C GLU A 366 -17.27 -17.89 -30.69
N LYS A 367 -16.57 -17.03 -29.95
CA LYS A 367 -15.51 -17.44 -29.01
C LYS A 367 -15.90 -17.19 -27.57
N THR A 368 -15.90 -18.25 -26.75
CA THR A 368 -16.00 -18.17 -25.28
C THR A 368 -14.93 -17.19 -24.75
N ILE A 369 -15.33 -16.18 -23.99
CA ILE A 369 -14.39 -15.23 -23.37
C ILE A 369 -13.43 -16.01 -22.48
N LYS A 370 -12.13 -15.92 -22.81
CA LYS A 370 -11.06 -16.59 -22.05
C LYS A 370 -10.99 -16.05 -20.62
N ASN A 371 -10.84 -16.95 -19.64
CA ASN A 371 -10.77 -16.59 -18.23
C ASN A 371 -9.59 -15.65 -17.92
N SER A 372 -8.47 -15.84 -18.63
CA SER A 372 -7.29 -14.97 -18.55
C SER A 372 -7.61 -13.50 -18.90
N TYR A 373 -8.54 -13.24 -19.82
CA TYR A 373 -8.93 -11.87 -20.21
C TYR A 373 -9.74 -11.18 -19.11
N VAL A 374 -10.68 -11.89 -18.47
CA VAL A 374 -11.43 -11.37 -17.32
C VAL A 374 -10.49 -11.02 -16.17
N LYS A 375 -9.52 -11.90 -15.87
CA LYS A 375 -8.51 -11.62 -14.83
C LYS A 375 -7.57 -10.46 -15.21
N SER A 376 -7.35 -10.22 -16.49
CA SER A 376 -6.56 -9.07 -16.97
C SER A 376 -7.26 -7.74 -16.68
N VAL A 377 -8.60 -7.69 -16.82
CA VAL A 377 -9.39 -6.51 -16.42
C VAL A 377 -9.30 -6.27 -14.91
N VAL A 378 -9.48 -7.31 -14.09
CA VAL A 378 -9.35 -7.18 -12.63
C VAL A 378 -7.95 -6.71 -12.25
N LEU A 379 -6.90 -7.29 -12.85
CA LEU A 379 -5.52 -6.88 -12.60
C LEU A 379 -5.26 -5.43 -13.02
N GLY A 380 -5.78 -4.99 -14.16
CA GLY A 380 -5.63 -3.60 -14.57
C GLY A 380 -6.34 -2.62 -13.63
N ILE A 381 -7.54 -2.93 -13.13
CA ILE A 381 -8.18 -2.11 -12.08
C ILE A 381 -7.30 -2.01 -10.85
N LEU A 382 -6.78 -3.14 -10.33
CA LEU A 382 -5.91 -3.13 -9.14
C LEU A 382 -4.60 -2.37 -9.38
N LEU A 383 -4.01 -2.52 -10.57
CA LEU A 383 -2.82 -1.78 -10.99
C LEU A 383 -3.10 -0.28 -11.11
N GLY A 384 -4.29 0.11 -11.59
CA GLY A 384 -4.72 1.51 -11.63
C GLY A 384 -4.89 2.12 -10.24
N LEU A 385 -5.47 1.38 -9.29
CA LEU A 385 -5.51 1.81 -7.88
C LEU A 385 -4.11 1.90 -7.27
N ALA A 386 -3.18 1.03 -7.68
CA ALA A 386 -1.80 1.11 -7.22
C ALA A 386 -1.12 2.39 -7.70
N ILE A 387 -1.41 2.88 -8.93
CA ILE A 387 -0.85 4.16 -9.43
C ILE A 387 -1.12 5.31 -8.46
N SER A 388 -2.35 5.43 -7.95
CA SER A 388 -2.78 6.51 -7.06
C SER A 388 -2.58 6.22 -5.57
N THR A 389 -2.18 5.01 -5.18
CA THR A 389 -1.83 4.65 -3.80
C THR A 389 -0.31 4.68 -3.57
N SER A 390 0.44 4.20 -4.55
CA SER A 390 1.90 4.06 -4.56
C SER A 390 2.35 3.76 -6.00
N THR A 391 2.72 4.80 -6.76
CA THR A 391 3.06 4.68 -8.18
C THR A 391 4.20 3.68 -8.45
N TRP A 392 5.09 3.48 -7.48
CA TRP A 392 6.17 2.50 -7.53
C TRP A 392 5.67 1.05 -7.63
N ASP A 393 4.57 0.73 -6.94
CA ASP A 393 4.02 -0.62 -6.94
C ASP A 393 3.48 -1.00 -8.32
N PHE A 394 2.88 -0.05 -9.04
CA PHE A 394 2.48 -0.25 -10.44
C PHE A 394 3.67 -0.68 -11.32
N LEU A 395 4.81 0.01 -11.21
CA LEU A 395 6.01 -0.30 -11.99
C LEU A 395 6.59 -1.68 -11.61
N ILE A 396 6.66 -1.96 -10.31
CA ILE A 396 7.23 -3.21 -9.78
C ILE A 396 6.39 -4.43 -10.20
N TYR A 397 5.07 -4.36 -10.09
CA TYR A 397 4.22 -5.48 -10.49
C TYR A 397 4.04 -5.60 -12.00
N SER A 398 4.21 -4.51 -12.75
CA SER A 398 4.37 -4.57 -14.21
C SER A 398 5.67 -5.26 -14.61
N LEU A 399 6.77 -5.04 -13.89
CA LEU A 399 8.02 -5.79 -14.08
C LEU A 399 7.83 -7.29 -13.80
N LEU A 400 7.13 -7.66 -12.72
CA LEU A 400 6.82 -9.06 -12.43
C LEU A 400 6.00 -9.72 -13.56
N LEU A 401 4.98 -9.04 -14.07
CA LEU A 401 4.20 -9.51 -15.23
C LEU A 401 5.08 -9.65 -16.49
N GLY A 402 5.99 -8.70 -16.72
CA GLY A 402 6.98 -8.75 -17.79
C GLY A 402 7.91 -9.96 -17.70
N VAL A 403 8.48 -10.22 -16.51
CA VAL A 403 9.32 -11.40 -16.24
C VAL A 403 8.54 -12.69 -16.49
N ILE A 404 7.29 -12.80 -16.02
CA ILE A 404 6.42 -13.95 -16.30
C ILE A 404 6.21 -14.12 -17.80
N GLY A 405 5.89 -13.03 -18.51
CA GLY A 405 5.69 -13.02 -19.96
C GLY A 405 6.93 -13.51 -20.71
N LEU A 406 8.12 -13.01 -20.36
CA LEU A 406 9.39 -13.43 -20.97
C LEU A 406 9.65 -14.92 -20.76
N ILE A 407 9.49 -15.44 -19.53
CA ILE A 407 9.69 -16.87 -19.27
C ILE A 407 8.72 -17.73 -20.08
N LEU A 408 7.45 -17.30 -20.20
CA LEU A 408 6.46 -18.01 -21.01
C LEU A 408 6.83 -18.00 -22.51
N LEU A 409 7.29 -16.87 -23.04
CA LEU A 409 7.71 -16.73 -24.44
C LEU A 409 8.96 -17.55 -24.77
N MET A 410 9.95 -17.55 -23.88
CA MET A 410 11.14 -18.38 -24.01
C MET A 410 10.79 -19.86 -24.09
N LYS A 411 9.73 -20.29 -23.40
CA LYS A 411 9.29 -21.67 -23.48
C LYS A 411 8.41 -21.94 -24.70
N ASN A 412 7.47 -21.05 -24.99
CA ASN A 412 6.56 -21.20 -26.11
C ASN A 412 6.09 -19.83 -26.59
N ILE A 413 6.56 -19.44 -27.77
CA ILE A 413 6.19 -18.20 -28.44
C ILE A 413 4.68 -18.03 -28.70
N ASN A 414 3.90 -19.12 -28.68
CA ASN A 414 2.46 -19.07 -28.90
C ASN A 414 1.71 -18.31 -27.78
N TYR A 415 2.35 -18.04 -26.64
CA TYR A 415 1.81 -17.13 -25.63
C TYR A 415 1.77 -15.66 -26.08
N LEU A 416 2.53 -15.26 -27.11
CA LEU A 416 2.71 -13.85 -27.51
C LEU A 416 1.40 -13.12 -27.73
N GLN A 417 0.50 -13.69 -28.53
CA GLN A 417 -0.78 -13.04 -28.83
C GLN A 417 -1.64 -12.87 -27.58
N SER A 418 -1.76 -13.90 -26.75
CA SER A 418 -2.53 -13.83 -25.50
C SER A 418 -1.91 -12.85 -24.50
N LEU A 419 -0.57 -12.79 -24.41
CA LEU A 419 0.13 -11.83 -23.55
C LEU A 419 -0.10 -10.40 -24.01
N ILE A 420 -0.03 -10.11 -25.32
CA ILE A 420 -0.33 -8.78 -25.86
C ILE A 420 -1.77 -8.36 -25.52
N TYR A 421 -2.76 -9.25 -25.70
CA TYR A 421 -4.14 -8.94 -25.34
C TYR A 421 -4.33 -8.70 -23.84
N CYS A 422 -3.74 -9.56 -23.00
CA CYS A 422 -3.79 -9.38 -21.54
C CYS A 422 -3.16 -8.05 -21.13
N ALA A 423 -1.98 -7.71 -21.67
CA ALA A 423 -1.29 -6.46 -21.39
C ALA A 423 -2.12 -5.24 -21.83
N MET A 424 -2.71 -5.25 -23.04
CA MET A 424 -3.58 -4.16 -23.48
C MET A 424 -4.80 -3.98 -22.56
N LEU A 425 -5.47 -5.07 -22.17
CA LEU A 425 -6.60 -5.01 -21.25
C LEU A 425 -6.18 -4.43 -19.89
N MET A 426 -5.04 -4.89 -19.34
CA MET A 426 -4.50 -4.38 -18.08
C MET A 426 -4.18 -2.89 -18.17
N ILE A 427 -3.49 -2.45 -19.22
CA ILE A 427 -3.11 -1.03 -19.41
C ILE A 427 -4.35 -0.15 -19.55
N VAL A 428 -5.30 -0.50 -20.41
CA VAL A 428 -6.51 0.30 -20.63
C VAL A 428 -7.31 0.44 -19.33
N THR A 429 -7.51 -0.66 -18.62
CA THR A 429 -8.28 -0.62 -17.36
C THR A 429 -7.52 0.07 -16.24
N ALA A 430 -6.19 -0.06 -16.17
CA ALA A 430 -5.36 0.71 -15.22
C ALA A 430 -5.43 2.22 -15.47
N LEU A 431 -5.34 2.65 -16.72
CA LEU A 431 -5.46 4.08 -17.08
C LEU A 431 -6.85 4.63 -16.78
N VAL A 432 -7.91 3.87 -17.07
CA VAL A 432 -9.28 4.27 -16.71
C VAL A 432 -9.43 4.37 -15.19
N THR A 433 -8.93 3.39 -14.44
CA THR A 433 -9.04 3.40 -12.97
C THR A 433 -8.19 4.51 -12.32
N ALA A 434 -7.03 4.84 -12.89
CA ALA A 434 -6.16 5.89 -12.38
C ALA A 434 -6.50 7.29 -12.89
N SER A 435 -7.39 7.43 -13.87
CA SER A 435 -7.65 8.70 -14.54
C SER A 435 -8.06 9.85 -13.61
N PRO A 436 -8.88 9.67 -12.55
CA PRO A 436 -9.25 10.79 -11.70
C PRO A 436 -8.04 11.45 -11.03
N TRP A 437 -7.04 10.64 -10.68
CA TRP A 437 -5.79 11.10 -10.09
C TRP A 437 -4.81 11.63 -11.15
N LEU A 438 -4.60 10.88 -12.23
CA LEU A 438 -3.65 11.25 -13.31
C LEU A 438 -3.96 12.58 -13.97
N LEU A 439 -5.22 13.03 -13.98
CA LEU A 439 -5.62 14.31 -14.55
C LEU A 439 -5.17 15.52 -13.71
N ASN A 440 -4.87 15.31 -12.43
CA ASN A 440 -4.51 16.38 -11.48
C ASN A 440 -3.07 16.25 -10.96
N PHE A 441 -2.44 15.09 -11.15
CA PHE A 441 -1.11 14.82 -10.62
C PHE A 441 0.01 15.40 -11.49
N VAL A 442 0.96 16.07 -10.84
CA VAL A 442 2.23 16.51 -11.42
C VAL A 442 3.36 15.62 -10.89
N SER A 443 4.20 15.11 -11.79
CA SER A 443 5.27 14.18 -11.44
C SER A 443 6.31 14.81 -10.52
N ILE A 444 6.52 14.16 -9.37
CA ILE A 444 7.57 14.50 -8.39
C ILE A 444 8.98 14.15 -8.91
N SER A 445 9.10 13.17 -9.81
CA SER A 445 10.41 12.74 -10.32
C SER A 445 10.80 13.48 -11.59
N GLU A 446 12.08 13.85 -11.68
CA GLU A 446 12.73 14.42 -12.86
C GLU A 446 13.27 13.35 -13.85
N GLY A 447 12.83 12.10 -13.68
CA GLY A 447 13.22 10.96 -14.51
C GLY A 447 14.40 10.14 -13.97
N VAL A 448 14.86 9.18 -14.79
CA VAL A 448 15.90 8.21 -14.41
C VAL A 448 17.30 8.78 -14.63
N ARG A 449 18.23 8.47 -13.72
CA ARG A 449 19.67 8.80 -13.80
C ARG A 449 20.51 7.58 -13.44
N TRP A 450 21.78 7.58 -13.87
CA TRP A 450 22.76 6.55 -13.51
C TRP A 450 23.25 6.73 -12.07
N ALA A 451 23.33 5.64 -11.31
CA ALA A 451 23.87 5.66 -9.96
C ALA A 451 25.41 5.65 -9.96
N ASN A 452 26.01 6.69 -9.37
CA ASN A 452 27.45 6.83 -9.22
C ASN A 452 27.96 6.12 -7.95
N GLU A 453 27.12 6.04 -6.91
CA GLU A 453 27.43 5.40 -5.63
C GLU A 453 26.98 3.95 -5.61
N ARG A 454 27.74 3.10 -4.90
CA ARG A 454 27.47 1.66 -4.79
C ARG A 454 27.46 1.24 -3.35
N SER A 455 26.53 0.36 -3.01
CA SER A 455 26.50 -0.27 -1.69
C SER A 455 27.67 -1.23 -1.55
N PRO A 456 28.37 -1.24 -0.40
CA PRO A 456 29.31 -2.30 -0.08
C PRO A 456 28.63 -3.67 -0.18
N PHE A 457 29.21 -4.58 -0.96
CA PHE A 457 28.60 -5.89 -1.23
C PHE A 457 28.30 -6.68 0.05
N TRP A 458 29.18 -6.59 1.05
CA TRP A 458 28.98 -7.26 2.33
C TRP A 458 27.78 -6.71 3.11
N GLN A 459 27.45 -5.41 2.99
CA GLN A 459 26.25 -4.84 3.62
C GLN A 459 24.97 -5.35 2.94
N LEU A 460 24.97 -5.46 1.61
CA LEU A 460 23.87 -6.09 0.88
C LEU A 460 23.68 -7.56 1.29
N LEU A 461 24.77 -8.30 1.51
CA LEU A 461 24.72 -9.67 2.03
C LEU A 461 24.17 -9.73 3.45
N VAL A 462 24.52 -8.78 4.32
CA VAL A 462 23.96 -8.71 5.69
C VAL A 462 22.46 -8.47 5.64
N LEU A 463 21.99 -7.49 4.87
CA LEU A 463 20.58 -7.13 4.83
C LEU A 463 19.73 -8.22 4.16
N TRP A 464 20.15 -8.66 2.97
CA TRP A 464 19.31 -9.48 2.09
C TRP A 464 19.78 -10.92 1.93
N GLY A 465 21.00 -11.25 2.36
CA GLY A 465 21.59 -12.59 2.22
C GLY A 465 20.71 -13.72 2.75
N PRO A 466 20.13 -13.63 3.97
CA PRO A 466 19.21 -14.65 4.48
C PRO A 466 17.98 -14.86 3.58
N HIS A 467 17.42 -13.77 3.05
CA HIS A 467 16.25 -13.80 2.18
C HIS A 467 16.58 -14.40 0.81
N VAL A 468 17.71 -14.01 0.23
CA VAL A 468 18.21 -14.52 -1.05
C VAL A 468 18.57 -16.01 -0.94
N LEU A 469 19.28 -16.40 0.11
CA LEU A 469 19.66 -17.80 0.36
C LEU A 469 18.44 -18.72 0.46
N LEU A 470 17.44 -18.33 1.27
CA LEU A 470 16.22 -19.12 1.38
C LEU A 470 15.38 -19.10 0.10
N SER A 471 15.39 -17.98 -0.64
CA SER A 471 14.77 -17.93 -1.96
C SER A 471 15.43 -18.91 -2.94
N ILE A 472 16.77 -19.06 -2.92
CA ILE A 472 17.48 -20.06 -3.70
C ILE A 472 17.11 -21.48 -3.25
N LEU A 473 17.01 -21.74 -1.94
CA LEU A 473 16.53 -23.04 -1.43
C LEU A 473 15.09 -23.34 -1.87
N SER A 474 14.23 -22.33 -1.92
CA SER A 474 12.87 -22.43 -2.46
C SER A 474 12.88 -22.78 -3.95
N LEU A 475 13.75 -22.16 -4.75
CA LEU A 475 13.92 -22.53 -6.16
C LEU A 475 14.38 -23.99 -6.30
N ALA A 476 15.38 -24.41 -5.55
CA ALA A 476 15.86 -25.79 -5.55
C ALA A 476 14.74 -26.77 -5.15
N ALA A 477 13.92 -26.43 -4.16
CA ALA A 477 12.74 -27.20 -3.79
C ALA A 477 11.71 -27.25 -4.92
N ALA A 478 11.40 -26.12 -5.57
CA ALA A 478 10.46 -26.05 -6.68
C ALA A 478 10.91 -26.91 -7.87
N VAL A 479 12.21 -26.90 -8.19
CA VAL A 479 12.82 -27.75 -9.22
C VAL A 479 12.69 -29.23 -8.84
N LYS A 480 13.11 -29.64 -7.64
CA LYS A 480 13.00 -31.04 -7.17
C LYS A 480 11.55 -31.55 -7.13
N LEU A 481 10.60 -30.67 -6.81
CA LEU A 481 9.17 -31.00 -6.82
C LEU A 481 8.60 -31.12 -8.24
N SER A 482 9.25 -30.57 -9.25
CA SER A 482 8.90 -30.69 -10.67
C SER A 482 9.44 -32.01 -11.24
N LYS A 483 8.59 -33.04 -11.41
CA LYS A 483 8.99 -34.29 -12.10
C LYS A 483 9.02 -34.09 -13.62
N LYS A 484 9.84 -34.91 -14.33
CA LYS A 484 10.01 -35.22 -15.78
C LYS A 484 8.93 -34.79 -16.80
N ASN A 485 7.69 -34.53 -16.40
CA ASN A 485 6.64 -34.03 -17.27
C ASN A 485 6.91 -32.54 -17.55
N ARG A 486 7.24 -32.22 -18.81
CA ARG A 486 7.57 -30.88 -19.37
C ARG A 486 6.48 -29.80 -19.20
N VAL A 487 5.57 -29.91 -18.25
CA VAL A 487 4.40 -29.06 -18.08
C VAL A 487 4.69 -27.99 -17.02
N ILE A 488 4.71 -26.70 -17.40
CA ILE A 488 4.81 -25.60 -16.43
C ILE A 488 3.59 -25.66 -15.50
N SER A 489 3.83 -25.53 -14.19
CA SER A 489 2.78 -25.18 -13.23
C SER A 489 2.86 -23.69 -12.91
N ALA A 490 1.71 -23.03 -12.82
CA ALA A 490 1.62 -21.60 -12.49
C ALA A 490 2.35 -21.29 -11.18
N ARG A 491 2.25 -22.17 -10.18
CA ARG A 491 2.96 -22.04 -8.90
C ARG A 491 4.47 -21.91 -9.07
N ASN A 492 5.10 -22.85 -9.77
CA ASN A 492 6.55 -22.85 -9.87
C ASN A 492 7.02 -21.65 -10.70
N LEU A 493 6.26 -21.27 -11.72
CA LEU A 493 6.55 -20.08 -12.51
C LEU A 493 6.41 -18.79 -11.68
N MET A 494 5.37 -18.68 -10.84
CA MET A 494 5.20 -17.57 -9.91
C MET A 494 6.36 -17.47 -8.93
N ILE A 495 6.79 -18.58 -8.33
CA ILE A 495 7.94 -18.62 -7.41
C ILE A 495 9.21 -18.16 -8.13
N VAL A 496 9.50 -18.72 -9.32
CA VAL A 496 10.68 -18.32 -10.12
C VAL A 496 10.64 -16.84 -10.47
N ALA A 497 9.49 -16.36 -10.96
CA ALA A 497 9.34 -14.96 -11.36
C ALA A 497 9.49 -14.01 -10.15
N MET A 498 8.89 -14.32 -9.00
CA MET A 498 9.06 -13.51 -7.78
C MET A 498 10.52 -13.44 -7.34
N VAL A 499 11.27 -14.55 -7.39
CA VAL A 499 12.70 -14.53 -7.02
C VAL A 499 13.52 -13.73 -8.03
N ILE A 500 13.31 -13.93 -9.34
CA ILE A 500 14.02 -13.17 -10.38
C ILE A 500 13.72 -11.67 -10.24
N THR A 501 12.44 -11.30 -10.12
CA THR A 501 12.03 -9.90 -9.93
C THR A 501 12.66 -9.33 -8.67
N SER A 502 12.64 -10.06 -7.55
CA SER A 502 13.26 -9.59 -6.30
C SER A 502 14.76 -9.31 -6.48
N VAL A 503 15.50 -10.21 -7.14
CA VAL A 503 16.93 -10.00 -7.43
C VAL A 503 17.15 -8.79 -8.33
N ILE A 504 16.32 -8.60 -9.37
CA ILE A 504 16.39 -7.39 -10.22
C ILE A 504 16.17 -6.15 -9.36
N LEU A 505 15.18 -6.14 -8.47
CA LEU A 505 14.88 -5.01 -7.58
C LEU A 505 15.98 -4.73 -6.55
N LEU A 506 16.77 -5.73 -6.14
CA LEU A 506 17.94 -5.51 -5.29
C LEU A 506 19.13 -4.92 -6.07
N ILE A 507 19.25 -5.25 -7.36
CA ILE A 507 20.34 -4.77 -8.23
C ILE A 507 20.03 -3.38 -8.82
N LEU A 508 18.77 -3.09 -9.12
CA LEU A 508 18.40 -1.89 -9.87
C LEU A 508 18.82 -0.57 -9.19
N PRO A 509 18.63 -0.37 -7.86
CA PRO A 509 19.09 0.84 -7.16
C PRO A 509 20.61 1.02 -7.17
N GLU A 510 21.37 -0.04 -7.44
CA GLU A 510 22.81 0.05 -7.60
C GLU A 510 23.16 0.60 -8.98
N LEU A 511 22.31 0.42 -10.00
CA LEU A 511 22.57 0.82 -11.37
C LEU A 511 21.98 2.19 -11.72
N ILE A 512 20.73 2.42 -11.32
CA ILE A 512 19.95 3.60 -11.67
C ILE A 512 19.13 4.09 -10.47
N PHE A 513 18.77 5.37 -10.50
CA PHE A 513 17.83 5.94 -9.54
C PHE A 513 16.86 6.90 -10.22
N MET A 514 15.69 7.08 -9.62
CA MET A 514 14.74 8.14 -9.99
C MET A 514 15.19 9.43 -9.31
N LYS A 515 15.55 10.45 -10.09
CA LYS A 515 16.00 11.74 -9.57
C LYS A 515 14.84 12.45 -8.88
N ASP A 516 15.08 12.84 -7.63
CA ASP A 516 14.23 13.67 -6.79
C ASP A 516 15.06 14.84 -6.19
N ILE A 517 14.49 15.57 -5.22
CA ILE A 517 15.09 16.79 -4.66
C ILE A 517 16.26 16.55 -3.70
N TYR A 518 16.68 15.30 -3.44
CA TYR A 518 17.69 14.98 -2.43
C TYR A 518 19.07 14.74 -3.08
N PRO A 519 19.86 15.80 -3.39
CA PRO A 519 21.15 15.64 -4.05
C PRO A 519 22.14 14.82 -3.21
N ASP A 520 22.05 14.93 -1.89
CA ASP A 520 22.90 14.22 -0.94
C ASP A 520 22.43 12.80 -0.66
N HIS A 521 21.25 12.38 -1.14
CA HIS A 521 20.74 11.03 -0.94
C HIS A 521 20.12 10.47 -2.24
N PRO A 522 20.85 10.50 -3.36
CA PRO A 522 20.26 10.44 -4.70
C PRO A 522 19.47 9.15 -4.94
N ARG A 523 19.91 8.03 -4.38
CA ARG A 523 19.27 6.72 -4.57
C ARG A 523 18.45 6.25 -3.38
N ALA A 524 18.26 7.06 -2.33
CA ALA A 524 17.61 6.61 -1.10
C ALA A 524 16.16 6.14 -1.32
N ASN A 525 15.34 6.94 -2.00
CA ASN A 525 13.96 6.57 -2.31
C ASN A 525 13.87 5.39 -3.28
N THR A 526 14.75 5.32 -4.28
CA THR A 526 14.78 4.19 -5.21
C THR A 526 15.15 2.90 -4.47
N MET A 527 16.19 2.92 -3.64
CA MET A 527 16.59 1.78 -2.81
C MET A 527 15.44 1.34 -1.91
N PHE A 528 14.80 2.27 -1.23
CA PHE A 528 13.68 2.00 -0.34
C PHE A 528 12.54 1.29 -1.08
N LYS A 529 11.95 1.94 -2.08
CA LYS A 529 10.71 1.46 -2.71
C LYS A 529 10.91 0.10 -3.39
N LEU A 530 12.07 -0.12 -4.04
CA LEU A 530 12.35 -1.38 -4.73
C LEU A 530 12.68 -2.52 -3.76
N THR A 531 13.55 -2.28 -2.76
CA THR A 531 13.94 -3.33 -1.82
C THR A 531 12.81 -3.73 -0.88
N PHE A 532 11.89 -2.81 -0.55
CA PHE A 532 10.68 -3.09 0.21
C PHE A 532 9.81 -4.18 -0.46
N GLN A 533 9.56 -4.05 -1.77
CA GLN A 533 8.77 -5.04 -2.50
C GLN A 533 9.54 -6.34 -2.78
N ALA A 534 10.86 -6.26 -2.95
CA ALA A 534 11.72 -7.44 -3.02
C ALA A 534 11.61 -8.27 -1.73
N PHE A 535 11.64 -7.60 -0.56
CA PHE A 535 11.46 -8.24 0.74
C PHE A 535 10.10 -8.96 0.83
N MET A 536 9.01 -8.31 0.44
CA MET A 536 7.68 -8.92 0.47
C MET A 536 7.58 -10.18 -0.40
N MET A 537 8.08 -10.11 -1.65
CA MET A 537 8.06 -11.25 -2.57
C MET A 537 8.93 -12.42 -2.08
N MET A 538 10.15 -12.15 -1.61
CA MET A 538 11.02 -13.17 -1.02
C MET A 538 10.38 -13.80 0.22
N THR A 539 9.79 -13.01 1.11
CA THR A 539 9.13 -13.50 2.32
C THR A 539 7.98 -14.46 1.99
N LEU A 540 7.17 -14.18 0.97
CA LEU A 540 6.13 -15.10 0.49
C LEU A 540 6.71 -16.41 -0.09
N VAL A 541 7.84 -16.33 -0.80
CA VAL A 541 8.56 -17.51 -1.33
C VAL A 541 9.13 -18.36 -0.19
N ILE A 542 9.65 -17.74 0.87
CA ILE A 542 10.18 -18.41 2.06
C ILE A 542 9.03 -19.07 2.85
N SER A 543 7.92 -18.36 3.05
CA SER A 543 6.72 -18.89 3.69
C SER A 543 6.16 -20.11 2.95
N TRP A 544 6.21 -20.12 1.62
CA TRP A 544 5.86 -21.29 0.81
C TRP A 544 6.81 -22.47 1.06
N LEU A 545 8.13 -22.26 1.13
CA LEU A 545 9.07 -23.33 1.45
C LEU A 545 8.80 -23.90 2.83
N GLY A 546 8.64 -23.04 3.84
CA GLY A 546 8.35 -23.46 5.21
C GLY A 546 7.06 -24.27 5.33
N SER A 547 6.02 -23.93 4.56
CA SER A 547 4.74 -24.64 4.61
C SER A 547 4.83 -26.07 4.08
N ILE A 548 5.64 -26.33 3.05
CA ILE A 548 5.79 -27.64 2.43
C ILE A 548 6.76 -28.56 3.18
N LEU A 549 7.47 -28.06 4.20
CA LEU A 549 8.37 -28.86 5.01
C LEU A 549 7.62 -29.96 5.76
N GLY A 550 8.08 -31.19 5.57
CA GLY A 550 7.46 -32.39 6.14
C GLY A 550 6.28 -32.93 5.35
N GLU A 551 5.90 -32.32 4.22
CA GLU A 551 4.88 -32.89 3.34
C GLU A 551 5.33 -34.22 2.72
N ALA A 552 4.41 -35.17 2.57
CA ALA A 552 4.75 -36.50 2.06
C ALA A 552 5.35 -36.45 0.64
N THR A 553 4.87 -35.52 -0.18
CA THR A 553 5.41 -35.31 -1.54
C THR A 553 6.82 -34.71 -1.51
N PHE A 554 7.08 -33.79 -0.58
CA PHE A 554 8.40 -33.19 -0.39
C PHE A 554 9.39 -34.23 0.12
N ARG A 555 9.03 -35.00 1.15
CA ARG A 555 9.85 -36.10 1.70
C ARG A 555 10.22 -37.15 0.66
N LYS A 556 9.28 -37.52 -0.21
CA LYS A 556 9.51 -38.52 -1.28
C LYS A 556 10.38 -38.02 -2.44
N LYS A 557 10.46 -36.70 -2.67
CA LYS A 557 11.14 -36.11 -3.84
C LYS A 557 12.45 -35.42 -3.52
N THR A 558 12.84 -35.37 -2.24
CA THR A 558 14.05 -34.66 -1.79
C THR A 558 14.88 -35.56 -0.88
N THR A 559 16.19 -35.35 -0.86
CA THR A 559 17.12 -36.09 0.02
C THR A 559 16.94 -35.67 1.49
N VAL A 560 17.23 -36.57 2.42
CA VAL A 560 17.14 -36.28 3.87
C VAL A 560 18.03 -35.09 4.26
N GLY A 561 19.26 -35.01 3.73
CA GLY A 561 20.16 -33.87 3.96
C GLY A 561 19.56 -32.53 3.50
N PHE A 562 18.91 -32.48 2.34
CA PHE A 562 18.23 -31.27 1.88
C PHE A 562 17.03 -30.90 2.75
N GLN A 563 16.27 -31.90 3.22
CA GLN A 563 15.13 -31.68 4.11
C GLN A 563 15.60 -31.09 5.46
N LEU A 564 16.67 -31.64 6.03
CA LEU A 564 17.26 -31.15 7.27
C LEU A 564 17.79 -29.72 7.10
N LEU A 565 18.56 -29.47 6.04
CA LEU A 565 19.07 -28.14 5.73
C LEU A 565 17.93 -27.11 5.60
N ALA A 566 16.93 -27.38 4.77
CA ALA A 566 15.82 -26.47 4.56
C ALA A 566 15.03 -26.22 5.85
N LYS A 567 14.80 -27.25 6.66
CA LYS A 567 14.13 -27.12 7.96
C LYS A 567 14.95 -26.27 8.93
N THR A 568 16.24 -26.53 9.07
CA THR A 568 17.12 -25.77 9.96
C THR A 568 17.18 -24.30 9.51
N MET A 569 17.38 -24.03 8.22
CA MET A 569 17.47 -22.66 7.71
C MET A 569 16.16 -21.87 7.89
N VAL A 570 15.00 -22.49 7.69
CA VAL A 570 13.70 -21.83 7.93
C VAL A 570 13.50 -21.55 9.42
N VAL A 571 13.84 -22.48 10.31
CA VAL A 571 13.73 -22.27 11.77
C VAL A 571 14.66 -21.16 12.24
N LEU A 572 15.93 -21.18 11.82
CA LEU A 572 16.89 -20.13 12.13
C LEU A 572 16.40 -18.78 11.62
N PHE A 573 15.89 -18.71 10.40
CA PHE A 573 15.33 -17.48 9.84
C PHE A 573 14.17 -16.95 10.70
N VAL A 574 13.17 -17.77 11.03
CA VAL A 574 12.03 -17.34 11.88
C VAL A 574 12.51 -16.79 13.23
N VAL A 575 13.46 -17.48 13.89
CA VAL A 575 14.00 -17.05 15.18
C VAL A 575 14.78 -15.73 15.04
N TRP A 576 15.65 -15.65 14.05
CA TRP A 576 16.56 -14.52 13.87
C TRP A 576 15.87 -13.26 13.39
N VAL A 577 14.93 -13.37 12.45
CA VAL A 577 14.16 -12.22 11.96
C VAL A 577 13.15 -11.74 12.99
N GLY A 578 12.72 -12.60 13.93
CA GLY A 578 11.83 -12.24 15.02
C GLY A 578 12.47 -11.33 16.08
N TYR A 579 13.79 -11.43 16.30
CA TYR A 579 14.51 -10.53 17.23
C TYR A 579 14.35 -9.07 16.84
N TYR A 580 14.38 -8.77 15.55
CA TYR A 580 14.20 -7.41 15.06
C TYR A 580 12.90 -6.78 15.58
N SER A 581 11.76 -7.46 15.40
CA SER A 581 10.47 -6.94 15.86
C SER A 581 10.39 -6.88 17.39
N PHE A 582 11.00 -7.83 18.10
CA PHE A 582 11.05 -7.76 19.56
C PHE A 582 11.74 -6.47 20.04
N PHE A 583 12.96 -6.20 19.55
CA PHE A 583 13.69 -4.99 19.91
C PHE A 583 12.99 -3.73 19.41
N GLY A 584 12.49 -3.72 18.17
CA GLY A 584 11.85 -2.53 17.62
C GLY A 584 10.55 -2.14 18.33
N TYR A 585 9.65 -3.09 18.62
CA TYR A 585 8.45 -2.77 19.41
C TYR A 585 8.79 -2.40 20.86
N ARG A 586 9.77 -3.10 21.48
CA ARG A 586 10.20 -2.78 22.84
C ARG A 586 10.80 -1.38 22.93
N ASP A 587 11.68 -1.02 22.01
CA ASP A 587 12.47 0.21 22.14
C ASP A 587 11.71 1.44 21.63
N PHE A 588 10.95 1.32 20.54
CA PHE A 588 10.14 2.45 20.04
C PHE A 588 9.03 2.84 21.03
N TYR A 589 8.33 1.86 21.60
CA TYR A 589 7.17 2.07 22.48
C TYR A 589 7.53 2.13 23.97
N GLY A 590 8.79 2.45 24.33
CA GLY A 590 9.18 2.61 25.73
C GLY A 590 8.90 1.38 26.61
N ARG A 591 9.18 0.18 26.08
CA ARG A 591 8.93 -1.14 26.71
C ARG A 591 7.46 -1.44 27.00
N LEU A 592 6.52 -0.70 26.39
CA LEU A 592 5.09 -0.81 26.66
C LEU A 592 4.76 -0.58 28.15
N SER A 593 5.52 0.30 28.83
CA SER A 593 5.37 0.52 30.27
C SER A 593 4.14 1.34 30.64
N THR A 594 3.67 2.20 29.74
CA THR A 594 2.64 3.20 30.03
C THR A 594 1.53 3.14 29.01
N TYR A 595 0.30 2.90 29.46
CA TYR A 595 -0.89 2.90 28.62
C TYR A 595 -1.48 4.32 28.54
N GLN A 596 -1.67 4.86 27.35
CA GLN A 596 -2.14 6.23 27.09
C GLN A 596 -3.50 6.29 26.35
N GLY A 597 -4.01 5.17 25.83
CA GLY A 597 -5.25 5.14 25.03
C GLY A 597 -4.96 5.31 23.53
N LEU A 598 -6.00 5.35 22.70
CA LEU A 598 -5.85 5.42 21.23
C LEU A 598 -5.88 6.83 20.64
N ASP A 599 -6.13 7.84 21.45
CA ASP A 599 -6.18 9.23 20.99
C ASP A 599 -4.76 9.75 20.69
N GLY A 600 -4.51 9.97 19.39
CA GLY A 600 -3.22 10.45 18.92
C GLY A 600 -3.01 11.96 19.04
N LEU A 601 -3.99 12.73 19.51
CA LEU A 601 -3.89 14.18 19.72
C LEU A 601 -3.60 14.56 21.17
N THR A 602 -3.70 13.61 22.12
CA THR A 602 -3.48 13.85 23.56
C THR A 602 -2.12 14.47 23.89
N TRP A 603 -1.07 14.22 23.08
CA TRP A 603 0.23 14.86 23.29
C TRP A 603 0.14 16.39 23.18
N LEU A 604 -0.67 16.91 22.25
CA LEU A 604 -0.83 18.35 22.07
C LEU A 604 -1.59 18.99 23.23
N GLN A 605 -2.56 18.27 23.80
CA GLN A 605 -3.27 18.69 25.01
C GLN A 605 -2.31 18.87 26.21
N LEU A 606 -1.27 18.03 26.29
CA LEU A 606 -0.28 18.10 27.36
C LEU A 606 0.79 19.17 27.09
N ASP A 607 1.28 19.26 25.85
CA ASP A 607 2.41 20.12 25.50
C ASP A 607 1.98 21.58 25.19
N ALA A 608 0.79 21.78 24.63
CA ALA A 608 0.24 23.09 24.27
C ALA A 608 -1.31 23.12 24.40
N PRO A 609 -1.85 23.15 25.64
CA PRO A 609 -3.29 23.06 25.90
C PRO A 609 -4.12 24.12 25.18
N GLY A 610 -3.70 25.39 25.19
CA GLY A 610 -4.37 26.46 24.44
C GLY A 610 -4.44 26.21 22.92
N ASP A 611 -3.40 25.60 22.32
CA ASP A 611 -3.41 25.24 20.90
C ASP A 611 -4.36 24.08 20.62
N TYR A 612 -4.39 23.08 21.51
CA TYR A 612 -5.33 21.97 21.44
C TYR A 612 -6.78 22.48 21.49
N GLU A 613 -7.11 23.32 22.46
CA GLU A 613 -8.45 23.88 22.60
C GLU A 613 -8.83 24.79 21.41
N GLY A 614 -7.89 25.57 20.89
CA GLY A 614 -8.11 26.38 19.69
C GLY A 614 -8.39 25.56 18.43
N ILE A 615 -7.71 24.42 18.27
CA ILE A 615 -7.98 23.48 17.16
C ILE A 615 -9.37 22.85 17.30
N LEU A 616 -9.77 22.46 18.51
CA LEU A 616 -11.12 21.95 18.75
C LEU A 616 -12.18 23.02 18.47
N TRP A 617 -11.94 24.25 18.94
CA TRP A 617 -12.84 25.37 18.68
C TRP A 617 -13.03 25.61 17.17
N LEU A 618 -11.94 25.56 16.38
CA LEU A 618 -12.02 25.68 14.92
C LEU A 618 -12.85 24.56 14.28
N ARG A 619 -12.67 23.30 14.71
CA ARG A 619 -13.45 22.16 14.19
C ARG A 619 -14.95 22.31 14.48
N GLU A 620 -15.30 22.90 15.63
CA GLU A 620 -16.69 23.02 16.09
C GLU A 620 -17.41 24.27 15.57
N ASN A 621 -16.69 25.38 15.39
CA ASN A 621 -17.28 26.69 15.14
C ASN A 621 -17.01 27.25 13.74
N ALA A 622 -15.99 26.76 13.03
CA ALA A 622 -15.67 27.26 11.70
C ALA A 622 -16.58 26.65 10.63
N GLU A 623 -17.29 27.50 9.89
CA GLU A 623 -18.11 27.05 8.77
C GLU A 623 -17.29 26.83 7.49
N GLY A 624 -17.59 25.74 6.78
CA GLY A 624 -16.99 25.40 5.50
C GLY A 624 -15.55 24.91 5.66
N ARG A 625 -14.66 25.34 4.77
CA ARG A 625 -13.24 25.00 4.80
C ARG A 625 -12.38 26.27 4.70
N PRO A 626 -12.36 27.09 5.75
CA PRO A 626 -11.71 28.41 5.69
C PRO A 626 -10.19 28.31 5.69
N VAL A 627 -9.51 29.28 5.08
CA VAL A 627 -8.06 29.39 5.21
C VAL A 627 -7.71 29.91 6.60
N VAL A 628 -6.90 29.15 7.33
CA VAL A 628 -6.37 29.50 8.65
C VAL A 628 -4.89 29.80 8.51
N LEU A 629 -4.48 31.04 8.78
CA LEU A 629 -3.08 31.41 8.82
C LEU A 629 -2.43 30.79 10.07
N GLU A 630 -1.35 30.04 9.87
CA GLU A 630 -0.49 29.50 10.93
C GLU A 630 0.98 29.62 10.53
N ALA A 631 1.90 29.32 11.45
CA ALA A 631 3.34 29.38 11.19
C ALA A 631 3.82 28.32 10.19
N VAL A 632 4.71 28.75 9.29
CA VAL A 632 5.44 27.89 8.35
C VAL A 632 6.52 27.12 9.10
N GLY A 633 6.75 25.86 8.75
CA GLY A 633 7.85 25.08 9.33
C GLY A 633 8.54 24.11 8.37
N GLU A 634 9.59 23.48 8.88
CA GLU A 634 10.27 22.37 8.19
C GLU A 634 9.52 21.06 8.35
N SER A 635 9.81 20.11 7.45
CA SER A 635 9.42 18.71 7.58
C SER A 635 9.76 18.14 8.96
N TYR A 636 8.90 17.25 9.47
CA TYR A 636 9.13 16.51 10.72
C TYR A 636 9.15 17.35 12.00
N THR A 637 8.63 18.58 11.93
CA THR A 637 8.43 19.46 13.09
C THR A 637 6.97 19.48 13.51
N THR A 638 6.64 20.11 14.64
CA THR A 638 5.24 20.29 15.08
C THR A 638 4.57 21.55 14.50
N TYR A 639 5.22 22.22 13.54
CA TYR A 639 4.58 23.27 12.74
C TYR A 639 3.49 22.66 11.84
N ALA A 640 2.58 23.50 11.33
CA ALA A 640 1.42 23.07 10.54
C ALA A 640 0.38 22.22 11.30
N ARG A 641 0.43 22.21 12.65
CA ARG A 641 -0.49 21.46 13.52
C ARG A 641 -1.95 21.84 13.33
N VAL A 642 -2.25 23.11 13.05
CA VAL A 642 -3.62 23.59 12.97
C VAL A 642 -4.27 23.02 11.71
N SER A 643 -3.66 23.19 10.54
CA SER A 643 -4.12 22.60 9.28
C SER A 643 -4.14 21.07 9.31
N THR A 644 -3.13 20.41 9.90
CA THR A 644 -3.09 18.94 10.04
C THR A 644 -4.30 18.40 10.80
N PHE A 645 -4.64 18.98 11.94
CA PHE A 645 -5.71 18.44 12.79
C PHE A 645 -7.09 19.01 12.45
N THR A 646 -7.21 20.20 11.87
CA THR A 646 -8.50 20.72 11.39
C THR A 646 -8.88 20.19 10.00
N GLY A 647 -7.89 19.88 9.15
CA GLY A 647 -8.09 19.65 7.71
C GLY A 647 -8.37 20.93 6.92
N PHE A 648 -8.23 22.10 7.54
CA PHE A 648 -8.37 23.40 6.90
C PHE A 648 -7.06 23.81 6.20
N PRO A 649 -7.14 24.47 5.03
CA PRO A 649 -5.97 24.95 4.33
C PRO A 649 -5.28 26.07 5.12
N THR A 650 -3.95 26.10 5.05
CA THR A 650 -3.13 27.25 5.44
C THR A 650 -2.34 27.80 4.25
N VAL A 651 -1.83 29.03 4.36
CA VAL A 651 -1.06 29.68 3.30
C VAL A 651 0.17 28.86 2.91
N LEU A 652 0.90 28.34 3.90
CA LEU A 652 1.98 27.38 3.73
C LEU A 652 2.21 26.58 5.02
N GLY A 653 2.23 25.25 4.94
CA GLY A 653 2.56 24.35 6.05
C GLY A 653 4.03 23.92 6.06
N TRP A 654 4.29 22.64 5.85
CA TRP A 654 5.66 22.11 5.72
C TRP A 654 6.27 22.42 4.35
N ARG A 655 7.18 23.39 4.32
CA ARG A 655 7.68 23.96 3.05
C ARG A 655 8.49 22.99 2.18
N VAL A 656 9.26 22.08 2.79
CA VAL A 656 10.10 21.11 2.05
C VAL A 656 9.25 20.02 1.41
N HIS A 657 8.14 19.64 2.03
CA HIS A 657 7.16 18.71 1.43
C HIS A 657 6.45 19.34 0.24
N GLU A 658 5.99 20.58 0.35
CA GLU A 658 5.43 21.30 -0.79
C GLU A 658 6.47 21.48 -1.90
N TRP A 659 7.72 21.79 -1.58
CA TRP A 659 8.79 21.84 -2.57
C TRP A 659 8.93 20.51 -3.33
N LEU A 660 8.99 19.39 -2.60
CA LEU A 660 9.05 18.05 -3.20
C LEU A 660 7.87 17.81 -4.13
N TRP A 661 6.65 18.07 -3.67
CA TRP A 661 5.45 17.76 -4.42
C TRP A 661 5.26 18.66 -5.64
N ARG A 662 5.60 19.95 -5.54
CA ARG A 662 5.41 20.90 -6.64
C ARG A 662 6.56 20.86 -7.67
N GLY A 663 7.68 20.20 -7.35
CA GLY A 663 8.84 20.11 -8.23
C GLY A 663 9.63 21.44 -8.34
N GLY A 664 9.43 22.37 -7.41
CA GLY A 664 10.07 23.69 -7.41
C GLY A 664 9.93 24.44 -6.08
N PHE A 665 10.95 25.22 -5.71
CA PHE A 665 11.01 25.92 -4.41
C PHE A 665 10.44 27.34 -4.46
N ASP A 666 10.19 27.90 -5.65
CA ASP A 666 9.78 29.31 -5.81
C ASP A 666 8.48 29.63 -5.08
N ILE A 667 7.46 28.78 -5.21
CA ILE A 667 6.16 28.98 -4.55
C ILE A 667 6.28 28.82 -3.02
N PRO A 668 6.85 27.74 -2.47
CA PRO A 668 7.10 27.63 -1.03
C PRO A 668 7.95 28.79 -0.46
N ALA A 669 8.99 29.22 -1.17
CA ALA A 669 9.83 30.35 -0.74
C ALA A 669 9.04 31.65 -0.69
N GLN A 670 8.28 31.96 -1.76
CA GLN A 670 7.42 33.14 -1.80
C GLN A 670 6.40 33.13 -0.65
N ARG A 671 5.69 32.01 -0.46
CA ARG A 671 4.65 31.89 0.58
C ARG A 671 5.25 31.99 1.99
N THR A 672 6.48 31.52 2.19
CA THR A 672 7.22 31.69 3.46
C THR A 672 7.37 33.17 3.82
N GLU A 673 7.83 34.00 2.87
CA GLU A 673 7.98 35.45 3.10
C GLU A 673 6.63 36.16 3.24
N GLU A 674 5.60 35.71 2.53
CA GLU A 674 4.25 36.26 2.65
C GLU A 674 3.64 35.99 4.03
N VAL A 675 3.81 34.80 4.60
CA VAL A 675 3.36 34.50 5.97
C VAL A 675 4.14 35.31 7.00
N ARG A 676 5.47 35.40 6.84
CA ARG A 676 6.33 36.23 7.73
C ARG A 676 5.86 37.68 7.74
N GLU A 677 5.59 38.27 6.58
CA GLU A 677 5.12 39.66 6.47
C GLU A 677 3.82 39.90 7.26
N ILE A 678 2.88 38.94 7.27
CA ILE A 678 1.62 39.09 8.02
C ILE A 678 1.87 39.05 9.53
N TYR A 679 2.76 38.17 10.01
CA TYR A 679 3.03 38.03 11.45
C TYR A 679 3.96 39.11 12.02
N GLU A 680 4.96 39.55 11.26
CA GLU A 680 5.96 40.52 11.71
C GLU A 680 5.61 41.98 11.36
N ASN A 681 4.89 42.22 10.27
CA ASN A 681 4.46 43.55 9.83
C ASN A 681 2.92 43.64 9.63
N PRO A 682 2.10 43.24 10.62
CA PRO A 682 0.64 43.15 10.50
C PRO A 682 -0.04 44.47 10.11
N GLY A 683 0.43 45.63 10.59
CA GLY A 683 -0.14 46.94 10.24
C GLY A 683 0.09 47.39 8.80
N SER A 684 0.98 46.72 8.05
CA SER A 684 1.37 47.12 6.70
C SER A 684 0.23 46.95 5.67
N VAL A 685 0.24 47.80 4.63
CA VAL A 685 -0.66 47.66 3.48
C VAL A 685 -0.48 46.29 2.82
N ARG A 686 0.76 45.79 2.79
CA ARG A 686 1.12 44.50 2.20
C ARG A 686 0.49 43.33 2.97
N ALA A 687 0.55 43.30 4.30
CA ALA A 687 -0.08 42.26 5.12
C ALA A 687 -1.59 42.18 4.85
N LYS A 688 -2.30 43.31 4.81
CA LYS A 688 -3.73 43.37 4.49
C LYS A 688 -4.04 42.86 3.08
N GLN A 689 -3.20 43.19 2.09
CA GLN A 689 -3.31 42.66 0.73
C GLN A 689 -3.09 41.14 0.68
N LEU A 690 -2.13 40.62 1.46
CA LEU A 690 -1.82 39.19 1.52
C LEU A 690 -2.94 38.38 2.19
N LEU A 691 -3.53 38.89 3.28
CA LEU A 691 -4.72 38.29 3.89
C LEU A 691 -5.86 38.13 2.88
N LYS A 692 -6.12 39.19 2.09
CA LYS A 692 -7.13 39.17 1.03
C LYS A 692 -6.75 38.23 -0.12
N LYS A 693 -5.49 38.25 -0.57
CA LYS A 693 -4.97 37.38 -1.65
C LYS A 693 -5.20 35.91 -1.32
N HIS A 694 -4.90 35.51 -0.09
CA HIS A 694 -5.00 34.14 0.37
C HIS A 694 -6.35 33.79 1.01
N GLN A 695 -7.30 34.74 1.02
CA GLN A 695 -8.63 34.56 1.58
C GLN A 695 -8.60 34.05 3.04
N VAL A 696 -7.65 34.56 3.83
CA VAL A 696 -7.49 34.18 5.24
C VAL A 696 -8.72 34.62 6.02
N LYS A 697 -9.42 33.68 6.64
CA LYS A 697 -10.58 33.94 7.51
C LYS A 697 -10.20 33.94 8.98
N TYR A 698 -9.20 33.14 9.36
CA TYR A 698 -8.70 33.07 10.74
C TYR A 698 -7.20 33.23 10.80
N ILE A 699 -6.71 33.97 11.78
CA ILE A 699 -5.28 34.04 12.13
C ILE A 699 -5.10 33.32 13.45
N PHE A 700 -4.31 32.25 13.43
CA PHE A 700 -3.94 31.50 14.63
C PHE A 700 -2.68 32.12 15.24
N ILE A 701 -2.68 32.39 16.54
CA ILE A 701 -1.53 32.93 17.28
C ILE A 701 -1.33 32.03 18.50
N GLY A 702 -0.54 30.98 18.34
CA GLY A 702 -0.27 29.99 19.38
C GLY A 702 1.22 29.81 19.65
N SER A 703 1.57 28.65 20.21
CA SER A 703 2.94 28.34 20.62
C SER A 703 3.96 28.44 19.46
N LYS A 704 3.64 27.87 18.29
CA LYS A 704 4.55 27.82 17.14
C LYS A 704 4.72 29.17 16.44
N GLU A 705 3.68 29.99 16.43
CA GLU A 705 3.76 31.34 15.87
C GLU A 705 4.70 32.21 16.72
N ARG A 706 4.58 32.14 18.06
CA ARG A 706 5.49 32.82 18.99
C ARG A 706 6.94 32.33 18.88
N GLU A 707 7.14 31.04 18.62
CA GLU A 707 8.46 30.46 18.38
C GLU A 707 9.08 30.92 17.06
N ALA A 708 8.29 30.97 15.97
CA ALA A 708 8.80 31.32 14.64
C ALA A 708 9.09 32.81 14.44
N TYR A 709 8.31 33.70 15.07
CA TYR A 709 8.33 35.13 14.76
C TYR A 709 8.66 35.97 16.01
N SER A 710 9.96 36.19 16.23
CA SER A 710 10.47 36.93 17.40
C SER A 710 10.01 38.39 17.51
N ASN A 711 9.63 39.02 16.39
CA ASN A 711 9.15 40.41 16.31
C ASN A 711 7.61 40.51 16.22
N LEU A 712 6.89 39.54 16.79
CA LEU A 712 5.43 39.50 16.78
C LEU A 712 4.80 40.75 17.42
N ASN A 713 4.25 41.65 16.60
CA ASN A 713 3.51 42.82 17.09
C ASN A 713 2.05 42.45 17.37
N TYR A 714 1.82 41.94 18.58
CA TYR A 714 0.53 41.45 19.03
C TYR A 714 -0.58 42.51 19.03
N LEU A 715 -0.25 43.76 19.31
CA LEU A 715 -1.22 44.86 19.32
C LEU A 715 -1.75 45.10 17.90
N GLU A 716 -0.86 45.22 16.92
CA GLU A 716 -1.25 45.39 15.52
C GLU A 716 -1.94 44.15 14.94
N LEU A 717 -1.54 42.93 15.33
CA LEU A 717 -2.26 41.72 14.92
C LEU A 717 -3.71 41.74 15.36
N LYS A 718 -3.99 42.16 16.60
CA LYS A 718 -5.35 42.31 17.11
C LYS A 718 -6.18 43.36 16.37
N GLU A 719 -5.55 44.29 15.65
CA GLU A 719 -6.27 45.24 14.81
C GLU A 719 -6.74 44.61 13.47
N LEU A 720 -6.17 43.47 13.06
CA LEU A 720 -6.54 42.77 11.83
C LEU A 720 -7.86 42.01 11.91
N GLY A 721 -8.36 41.71 13.11
CA GLY A 721 -9.57 40.91 13.29
C GLY A 721 -10.07 40.86 14.73
N GLU A 722 -11.28 40.34 14.91
CA GLU A 722 -11.87 40.20 16.24
C GLU A 722 -11.36 38.92 16.91
N THR A 723 -11.05 38.97 18.20
CA THR A 723 -10.70 37.77 18.96
C THR A 723 -11.94 36.89 19.11
N VAL A 724 -11.96 35.76 18.40
CA VAL A 724 -13.10 34.81 18.40
C VAL A 724 -12.87 33.64 19.36
N PHE A 725 -11.60 33.39 19.73
CA PHE A 725 -11.22 32.40 20.72
C PHE A 725 -9.95 32.86 21.45
N GLN A 726 -9.88 32.58 22.75
CA GLN A 726 -8.69 32.75 23.56
C GLN A 726 -8.66 31.70 24.66
N SER A 727 -7.55 30.98 24.76
CA SER A 727 -7.24 30.09 25.88
C SER A 727 -5.74 30.08 26.11
N ASP A 728 -5.31 30.20 27.37
CA ASP A 728 -3.92 30.46 27.76
C ASP A 728 -3.30 31.62 26.94
N GLU A 729 -2.18 31.34 26.26
CA GLU A 729 -1.52 32.27 25.35
C GLU A 729 -1.99 32.14 23.89
N THR A 730 -2.88 31.19 23.59
CA THR A 730 -3.37 30.92 22.25
C THR A 730 -4.60 31.74 21.93
N ILE A 731 -4.54 32.45 20.79
CA ILE A 731 -5.62 33.32 20.32
C ILE A 731 -5.93 33.03 18.86
N ILE A 732 -7.21 33.09 18.53
CA ILE A 732 -7.68 33.04 17.15
C ILE A 732 -8.39 34.35 16.85
N LEU A 733 -7.95 35.01 15.78
CA LEU A 733 -8.58 36.21 15.27
C LEU A 733 -9.44 35.85 14.07
N GLY A 734 -10.71 36.27 14.08
CA GLY A 734 -11.59 36.25 12.91
C GLY A 734 -11.35 37.50 12.06
N VAL A 735 -10.86 37.30 10.84
CA VAL A 735 -10.64 38.37 9.87
C VAL A 735 -11.97 38.67 9.18
N GLY A 736 -12.62 39.77 9.56
CA GLY A 736 -13.84 40.23 8.90
C GLY A 736 -13.53 40.84 7.53
N ASN A 737 -14.51 40.84 6.61
CA ASN A 737 -14.43 41.56 5.33
C ASN A 737 -14.51 43.10 5.54
N LYS A 738 -13.64 43.69 6.38
CA LYS A 738 -13.55 45.15 6.52
C LYS A 738 -12.72 45.78 5.40
#